data_AF-A0AAI8BX83-F1
#
_entry.id   AF-A0AAI8BX83-F1
#
_cell.length_a   1.000
_cell.length_b   1.000
_cell.length_c   1.000
_cell.angle_alpha   90.00
_cell.angle_beta   90.00
_cell.angle_gamma   90.00
#
_symmetry.space_group_name_H-M   'P 1'
#
loop_
_entity.id
_entity.type
_entity.pdbx_description
1 polymer ?
#
loop_
_entity_poly.entity_id
_entity_poly.type
_entity_poly.pdbx_seq_one_letter_code
_entity_poly.pdbx_strand_id
1 'polypeptide(L)'
;MLQRILLITILILTVLSCTKTTRHVDLKSPSIIPAPQSLQVNDGYFTFHENTSFRFDPEFPMAGKFLLDNFDKMGFDELNDYNDKEDNYIYLKFNEEINSTEGYRMKIDPKRILIHASTDAGAFYAVQSLIQLFPILNDKDEIHLPALIIEDEPRFKYRGMHLDVSRHMFPVAFIKKYIDAMAMLKMNNFHWHLTDDQGWRIEIKQYPKLQEVAAYRDSTLLGHYNDTPRKYNTTRYGGYYTQDEVREVIAFAKARHINIIPEIELPGHAQAAIAAYPELGCTNEAVNVATEWGVFDNIYCPNPETFEFLENVLDEVAALFPSPYIHIGGDEAPKTQWKQSATAQRFIKENGLKDEYELQSYFIKHFEKYLASKGKKIIGWDEILEGGLAKDATVMSWRGMQGAIDAAKKGNDVIMTPTSHCYFDYYQSDNENEPIAIGGFLPLEKVYGFNPIPDELSGEEIKHVLGVQGNVWTEYMPTTDQVEYMAFPRILALSEVAWSPVEKRDYNLFVNNLEVMLPRLDAMDIKYANHLYEIEGNLNKDQEYELSTKTLGKEIRYTTDGTEPNANSTIYKSPIPFKENMILKAQVFDNAQPLGRLFSQEFLYHKGVGATITINHPPHKSYSGSGANGLINGIVGSDTRYGDKEWLGFWGDDLEIEIDFETEISVNQIILRFNDSNGQWIYAPKEVWFYPKEFLPSIHQVPLRYSENNLLEQEIPFNNQEMKGIKIKIPNYGTIPDGAQGAGNKAWTFIDEIIIK
;
A
#
# COMPACT_ATOMS: atom_id res chain seq x y z
N MET A 1 45.19 -53.94 36.59
CA MET A 1 45.87 -52.95 35.72
C MET A 1 45.06 -52.64 34.47
N LEU A 2 44.57 -53.65 33.72
CA LEU A 2 43.74 -53.45 32.52
C LEU A 2 42.46 -52.61 32.74
N GLN A 3 41.74 -52.79 33.86
CA GLN A 3 40.53 -52.01 34.14
C GLN A 3 40.77 -50.52 34.43
N ARG A 4 41.96 -50.17 34.96
CA ARG A 4 42.34 -48.76 35.19
C ARG A 4 42.82 -48.09 33.91
N ILE A 5 43.43 -48.84 32.99
CA ILE A 5 43.82 -48.34 31.67
C ILE A 5 42.55 -48.09 30.84
N LEU A 6 41.57 -48.99 30.86
CA LEU A 6 40.31 -48.84 30.11
C LEU A 6 39.48 -47.62 30.56
N LEU A 7 39.42 -47.33 31.86
CA LEU A 7 38.73 -46.13 32.36
C LEU A 7 39.45 -44.83 31.99
N ILE A 8 40.79 -44.82 31.93
CA ILE A 8 41.57 -43.64 31.53
C ILE A 8 41.46 -43.41 30.02
N THR A 9 41.41 -44.46 29.20
CA THR A 9 41.21 -44.33 27.74
C THR A 9 39.79 -43.85 27.40
N ILE A 10 38.76 -44.30 28.13
CA ILE A 10 37.38 -43.84 27.93
C ILE A 10 37.21 -42.38 28.39
N LEU A 11 37.90 -41.95 29.46
CA LEU A 11 37.86 -40.55 29.90
C LEU A 11 38.62 -39.62 28.95
N ILE A 12 39.71 -40.06 28.32
CA ILE A 12 40.44 -39.27 27.31
C ILE A 12 39.65 -39.17 25.99
N LEU A 13 38.86 -40.19 25.64
CA LEU A 13 37.98 -40.15 24.45
C LEU A 13 36.73 -39.28 24.64
N THR A 14 36.26 -39.05 25.88
CA THR A 14 35.13 -38.15 26.13
C THR A 14 35.52 -36.67 26.21
N VAL A 15 36.78 -36.33 26.53
CA VAL A 15 37.25 -34.92 26.51
C VAL A 15 37.64 -34.45 25.09
N LEU A 16 37.84 -35.36 24.13
CA LEU A 16 38.15 -35.05 22.72
C LEU A 16 36.91 -34.99 21.80
N SER A 17 35.70 -35.15 22.32
CA SER A 17 34.45 -35.10 21.53
C SER A 17 33.66 -33.78 21.70
N CYS A 18 34.24 -32.76 22.32
CA CYS A 18 33.77 -31.38 22.16
C CYS A 18 34.35 -30.77 20.89
N THR A 19 34.06 -31.36 19.73
CA THR A 19 34.03 -30.56 18.51
C THR A 19 32.82 -29.66 18.63
N LYS A 20 33.01 -28.36 18.92
CA LYS A 20 32.01 -27.36 18.57
C LYS A 20 31.70 -27.61 17.10
N THR A 21 30.51 -28.11 16.80
CA THR A 21 30.04 -28.23 15.42
C THR A 21 29.82 -26.81 14.94
N THR A 22 30.86 -26.14 14.44
CA THR A 22 30.71 -24.81 13.85
C THR A 22 29.83 -25.00 12.62
N ARG A 23 28.60 -24.51 12.70
CA ARG A 23 27.65 -24.67 11.61
C ARG A 23 27.99 -23.62 10.57
N HIS A 24 28.53 -24.04 9.44
CA HIS A 24 28.85 -23.12 8.35
C HIS A 24 27.58 -22.72 7.62
N VAL A 25 27.35 -21.41 7.48
CA VAL A 25 26.28 -20.87 6.64
C VAL A 25 26.89 -20.44 5.31
N ASP A 26 26.55 -21.16 4.24
CA ASP A 26 26.96 -20.88 2.86
C ASP A 26 25.76 -20.28 2.09
N LEU A 27 25.93 -19.05 1.60
CA LEU A 27 24.90 -18.32 0.89
C LEU A 27 24.93 -18.71 -0.60
N LYS A 28 23.99 -19.54 -1.02
CA LYS A 28 23.92 -20.06 -2.41
C LYS A 28 23.59 -19.00 -3.47
N SER A 29 23.06 -17.84 -3.09
CA SER A 29 22.89 -16.67 -3.96
C SER A 29 22.74 -15.40 -3.12
N PRO A 30 23.49 -14.31 -3.41
CA PRO A 30 23.26 -13.03 -2.75
C PRO A 30 21.91 -12.44 -3.16
N SER A 31 21.11 -12.00 -2.18
CA SER A 31 19.82 -11.33 -2.36
C SER A 31 19.88 -9.96 -1.70
N ILE A 32 19.56 -8.91 -2.45
CA ILE A 32 19.53 -7.52 -1.98
C ILE A 32 18.30 -6.85 -2.58
N ILE A 33 17.53 -6.15 -1.74
CA ILE A 33 16.44 -5.25 -2.14
C ILE A 33 16.71 -3.86 -1.54
N PRO A 34 16.72 -2.78 -2.33
CA PRO A 34 16.61 -2.77 -3.79
C PRO A 34 17.83 -3.40 -4.49
N ALA A 35 17.61 -4.02 -5.65
CA ALA A 35 18.66 -4.65 -6.44
C ALA A 35 19.74 -3.62 -6.85
N PRO A 36 21.04 -3.93 -6.66
CA PRO A 36 22.11 -3.01 -7.00
C PRO A 36 22.26 -2.84 -8.52
N GLN A 37 22.83 -1.72 -8.94
CA GLN A 37 23.13 -1.45 -10.35
C GLN A 37 24.00 -2.56 -10.99
N SER A 38 24.99 -3.06 -10.27
CA SER A 38 25.84 -4.18 -10.67
C SER A 38 26.20 -5.06 -9.46
N LEU A 39 26.07 -6.38 -9.64
CA LEU A 39 26.54 -7.39 -8.69
C LEU A 39 27.19 -8.53 -9.46
N GLN A 40 28.45 -8.82 -9.13
CA GLN A 40 29.21 -9.91 -9.71
C GLN A 40 29.73 -10.84 -8.60
N VAL A 41 29.29 -12.10 -8.62
CA VAL A 41 29.83 -13.15 -7.74
C VAL A 41 31.12 -13.72 -8.34
N ASN A 42 32.11 -13.96 -7.48
CA ASN A 42 33.41 -14.51 -7.81
C ASN A 42 33.69 -15.78 -6.97
N ASP A 43 34.74 -16.51 -7.34
CA ASP A 43 35.15 -17.70 -6.61
C ASP A 43 35.72 -17.38 -5.21
N GLY A 44 35.33 -18.20 -4.23
CA GLY A 44 35.81 -18.12 -2.85
C GLY A 44 34.85 -17.39 -1.91
N TYR A 45 35.25 -17.32 -0.64
CA TYR A 45 34.41 -16.78 0.43
C TYR A 45 35.25 -15.98 1.42
N PHE A 46 34.67 -14.90 1.96
CA PHE A 46 35.14 -14.24 3.16
C PHE A 46 34.51 -14.91 4.38
N THR A 47 35.33 -15.34 5.34
CA THR A 47 34.85 -15.94 6.59
C THR A 47 34.75 -14.87 7.68
N PHE A 48 33.53 -14.53 8.07
CA PHE A 48 33.26 -13.64 9.19
C PHE A 48 33.11 -14.42 10.50
N HIS A 49 33.75 -13.92 11.55
CA HIS A 49 33.72 -14.47 12.90
C HIS A 49 34.03 -13.41 13.96
N GLU A 50 33.96 -13.75 15.25
CA GLU A 50 34.19 -12.84 16.39
C GLU A 50 35.50 -12.03 16.34
N ASN A 51 36.55 -12.58 15.72
CA ASN A 51 37.85 -11.89 15.58
C ASN A 51 37.95 -10.97 14.35
N THR A 52 36.87 -10.74 13.59
CA THR A 52 36.91 -9.85 12.41
C THR A 52 37.15 -8.42 12.83
N SER A 53 38.13 -7.74 12.22
CA SER A 53 38.44 -6.35 12.54
C SER A 53 37.58 -5.37 11.74
N PHE A 54 37.24 -4.23 12.34
CA PHE A 54 36.50 -3.15 11.69
C PHE A 54 37.35 -1.88 11.61
N ARG A 55 37.19 -1.15 10.51
CA ARG A 55 37.82 0.16 10.26
C ARG A 55 36.88 1.03 9.46
N PHE A 56 36.91 2.32 9.72
CA PHE A 56 36.24 3.31 8.88
C PHE A 56 37.01 4.63 8.92
N ASP A 57 37.10 5.30 7.78
CA ASP A 57 37.74 6.60 7.69
C ASP A 57 36.94 7.67 8.46
N PRO A 58 37.58 8.75 8.95
CA PRO A 58 36.92 9.81 9.73
C PRO A 58 35.74 10.49 9.04
N GLU A 59 35.66 10.41 7.71
CA GLU A 59 34.56 10.89 6.88
C GLU A 59 33.27 10.09 7.07
N PHE A 60 33.32 8.90 7.69
CA PHE A 60 32.18 7.98 7.82
C PHE A 60 31.74 7.69 9.27
N PRO A 61 31.53 8.71 10.11
CA PRO A 61 31.23 8.50 11.53
C PRO A 61 29.86 7.86 11.74
N MET A 62 28.85 8.15 10.92
CA MET A 62 27.51 7.56 11.09
C MET A 62 27.45 6.15 10.50
N ALA A 63 28.01 5.92 9.30
CA ALA A 63 28.05 4.59 8.69
C ALA A 63 28.91 3.62 9.53
N GLY A 64 30.07 4.06 10.01
CA GLY A 64 30.95 3.27 10.88
C GLY A 64 30.26 2.88 12.19
N LYS A 65 29.62 3.84 12.86
CA LYS A 65 28.83 3.55 14.07
C LYS A 65 27.66 2.62 13.80
N PHE A 66 26.91 2.85 12.72
CA PHE A 66 25.77 2.02 12.36
C PHE A 66 26.19 0.58 12.07
N LEU A 67 27.34 0.38 11.40
CA LEU A 67 27.92 -0.93 11.15
C LEU A 67 28.19 -1.69 12.46
N LEU A 68 28.91 -1.05 13.40
CA LEU A 68 29.22 -1.63 14.70
C LEU A 68 27.95 -1.96 15.49
N ASP A 69 27.03 -1.00 15.62
CA ASP A 69 25.77 -1.18 16.36
C ASP A 69 24.91 -2.34 15.78
N ASN A 70 24.98 -2.61 14.48
CA ASN A 70 24.26 -3.74 13.87
C ASN A 70 24.93 -5.09 14.16
N PHE A 71 26.26 -5.16 14.14
CA PHE A 71 26.96 -6.40 14.48
C PHE A 71 26.91 -6.73 15.97
N ASP A 72 26.91 -5.71 16.84
CA ASP A 72 26.63 -5.89 18.26
C ASP A 72 25.26 -6.54 18.46
N LYS A 73 24.21 -6.07 17.76
CA LYS A 73 22.87 -6.70 17.80
C LYS A 73 22.83 -8.13 17.27
N MET A 74 23.75 -8.52 16.40
CA MET A 74 23.92 -9.89 15.92
C MET A 74 24.70 -10.77 16.91
N GLY A 75 25.09 -10.25 18.07
CA GLY A 75 25.80 -10.98 19.12
C GLY A 75 27.33 -10.96 19.00
N PHE A 76 27.91 -9.99 18.27
CA PHE A 76 29.35 -9.79 18.17
C PHE A 76 29.82 -8.68 19.13
N ASP A 77 29.55 -8.85 20.42
CA ASP A 77 29.55 -7.83 21.49
C ASP A 77 30.90 -7.17 21.87
N GLU A 78 32.01 -7.47 21.17
CA GLU A 78 33.37 -6.99 21.52
C GLU A 78 34.24 -6.73 20.27
N LEU A 79 33.65 -6.18 19.21
CA LEU A 79 34.39 -5.81 18.01
C LEU A 79 35.22 -4.54 18.28
N ASN A 80 36.47 -4.73 18.72
CA ASN A 80 37.39 -3.63 18.98
C ASN A 80 37.70 -2.85 17.69
N ASP A 81 37.46 -1.55 17.77
CA ASP A 81 37.86 -0.53 16.81
C ASP A 81 39.38 -0.60 16.58
N TYR A 82 39.81 -0.57 15.32
CA TYR A 82 41.22 -0.42 14.92
C TYR A 82 42.20 -1.51 15.40
N ASN A 83 42.03 -2.74 14.92
CA ASN A 83 43.18 -3.65 14.82
C ASN A 83 43.79 -3.56 13.41
N ASP A 84 45.09 -3.25 13.30
CA ASP A 84 45.88 -3.27 12.06
C ASP A 84 46.17 -4.71 11.57
N LYS A 85 45.16 -5.58 11.54
CA LYS A 85 45.27 -6.89 10.89
C LYS A 85 45.49 -6.75 9.39
N GLU A 86 46.42 -7.52 8.83
CA GLU A 86 46.62 -7.54 7.37
C GLU A 86 45.54 -8.34 6.64
N ASP A 87 44.80 -9.19 7.36
CA ASP A 87 43.71 -10.03 6.89
C ASP A 87 42.51 -10.04 7.86
N ASN A 88 41.38 -10.55 7.37
CA ASN A 88 40.12 -10.70 8.08
C ASN A 88 39.58 -9.37 8.68
N TYR A 89 39.28 -8.43 7.79
CA TYR A 89 38.75 -7.13 8.19
C TYR A 89 37.69 -6.56 7.23
N ILE A 90 36.85 -5.67 7.77
CA ILE A 90 35.89 -4.83 7.05
C ILE A 90 36.37 -3.39 7.13
N TYR A 91 36.48 -2.70 5.98
CA TYR A 91 36.96 -1.32 5.92
C TYR A 91 36.05 -0.43 5.07
N LEU A 92 35.48 0.60 5.71
CA LEU A 92 34.81 1.72 5.03
C LEU A 92 35.87 2.78 4.70
N LYS A 93 36.23 2.90 3.42
CA LYS A 93 37.33 3.73 2.95
C LYS A 93 36.85 4.88 2.07
N PHE A 94 37.28 6.09 2.37
CA PHE A 94 36.97 7.26 1.57
C PHE A 94 37.60 7.15 0.18
N ASN A 95 36.81 7.47 -0.85
CA ASN A 95 37.24 7.55 -2.23
C ASN A 95 36.52 8.68 -2.96
N GLU A 96 37.27 9.74 -3.27
CA GLU A 96 36.78 10.91 -4.01
C GLU A 96 36.42 10.63 -5.47
N GLU A 97 36.86 9.49 -6.04
CA GLU A 97 36.53 9.11 -7.43
C GLU A 97 35.07 8.64 -7.59
N ILE A 98 34.35 8.38 -6.50
CA ILE A 98 32.92 8.04 -6.52
C ILE A 98 32.10 9.34 -6.67
N ASN A 99 31.65 9.61 -7.89
CA ASN A 99 30.96 10.87 -8.23
C ASN A 99 29.58 11.02 -7.56
N SER A 100 28.85 9.92 -7.38
CA SER A 100 27.53 9.96 -6.75
C SER A 100 27.64 10.09 -5.24
N THR A 101 26.95 11.06 -4.66
CA THR A 101 26.99 11.33 -3.22
C THR A 101 26.40 10.19 -2.39
N GLU A 102 25.55 9.37 -2.98
CA GLU A 102 24.92 8.20 -2.33
C GLU A 102 25.42 6.88 -2.95
N GLY A 103 26.40 6.95 -3.86
CA GLY A 103 26.98 5.79 -4.52
C GLY A 103 28.10 5.13 -3.71
N TYR A 104 28.34 3.86 -4.00
CA TYR A 104 29.40 3.08 -3.35
C TYR A 104 29.92 1.95 -4.23
N ARG A 105 31.09 1.43 -3.84
CA ARG A 105 31.66 0.20 -4.38
C ARG A 105 32.05 -0.74 -3.26
N MET A 106 31.52 -1.95 -3.24
CA MET A 106 31.88 -2.98 -2.28
C MET A 106 32.63 -4.12 -2.96
N LYS A 107 33.74 -4.55 -2.37
CA LYS A 107 34.46 -5.76 -2.79
C LYS A 107 34.61 -6.69 -1.59
N ILE A 108 34.09 -7.90 -1.73
CA ILE A 108 34.30 -9.02 -0.80
C ILE A 108 35.29 -9.97 -1.46
N ASP A 109 36.41 -10.22 -0.81
CA ASP A 109 37.41 -11.22 -1.19
C ASP A 109 37.77 -12.09 0.02
N PRO A 110 38.48 -13.24 -0.15
CA PRO A 110 38.75 -14.14 0.96
C PRO A 110 39.51 -13.55 2.14
N LYS A 111 40.13 -12.37 1.97
CA LYS A 111 40.87 -11.70 3.04
C LYS A 111 40.09 -10.56 3.69
N ARG A 112 39.14 -9.93 3.00
CA ARG A 112 38.53 -8.67 3.47
C ARG A 112 37.25 -8.27 2.75
N ILE A 113 36.53 -7.36 3.40
CA ILE A 113 35.45 -6.57 2.81
C ILE A 113 35.91 -5.12 2.73
N LEU A 114 35.94 -4.55 1.52
CA LEU A 114 36.34 -3.17 1.28
C LEU A 114 35.19 -2.40 0.65
N ILE A 115 34.74 -1.36 1.34
CA ILE A 115 33.66 -0.47 0.91
C ILE A 115 34.28 0.89 0.59
N HIS A 116 34.05 1.40 -0.61
CA HIS A 116 34.44 2.75 -1.02
C HIS A 116 33.21 3.62 -1.23
N ALA A 117 33.26 4.86 -0.75
CA ALA A 117 32.26 5.89 -1.00
C ALA A 117 32.91 7.29 -0.94
N SER A 118 32.24 8.31 -1.46
CA SER A 118 32.67 9.71 -1.34
C SER A 118 31.96 10.47 -0.21
N THR A 119 30.95 9.87 0.40
CA THR A 119 30.24 10.45 1.56
C THR A 119 29.81 9.37 2.55
N ASP A 120 29.51 9.79 3.77
CA ASP A 120 28.94 8.94 4.83
C ASP A 120 27.62 8.28 4.39
N ALA A 121 26.79 8.95 3.57
CA ALA A 121 25.54 8.38 3.06
C ALA A 121 25.78 7.21 2.09
N GLY A 122 26.74 7.36 1.17
CA GLY A 122 27.13 6.27 0.27
C GLY A 122 27.70 5.08 1.05
N ALA A 123 28.55 5.34 2.05
CA ALA A 123 29.07 4.30 2.93
C ALA A 123 27.94 3.62 3.73
N PHE A 124 26.96 4.38 4.24
CA PHE A 124 25.81 3.86 4.95
C PHE A 124 24.95 2.94 4.08
N TYR A 125 24.66 3.30 2.83
CA TYR A 125 23.91 2.43 1.92
C TYR A 125 24.67 1.17 1.53
N ALA A 126 26.01 1.23 1.46
CA ALA A 126 26.83 0.03 1.34
C ALA A 126 26.67 -0.89 2.55
N VAL A 127 26.64 -0.33 3.76
CA VAL A 127 26.40 -1.11 4.99
C VAL A 127 25.01 -1.75 4.97
N GLN A 128 23.98 -1.08 4.46
CA GLN A 128 22.65 -1.70 4.28
C GLN A 128 22.71 -2.93 3.37
N SER A 129 23.38 -2.81 2.22
CA SER A 129 23.60 -3.95 1.32
C SER A 129 24.39 -5.07 1.99
N LEU A 130 25.41 -4.73 2.79
CA LEU A 130 26.18 -5.71 3.54
C LEU A 130 25.29 -6.47 4.53
N ILE A 131 24.49 -5.77 5.35
CA ILE A 131 23.59 -6.39 6.33
C ILE A 131 22.60 -7.36 5.67
N GLN A 132 22.10 -7.02 4.48
CA GLN A 132 21.20 -7.90 3.72
C GLN A 132 21.88 -9.18 3.22
N LEU A 133 23.19 -9.11 2.90
CA LEU A 133 23.98 -10.29 2.57
C LEU A 133 24.25 -11.19 3.77
N PHE A 134 24.23 -10.66 5.00
CA PHE A 134 24.36 -11.49 6.20
C PHE A 134 23.08 -12.29 6.46
N PRO A 135 23.18 -13.56 6.87
CA PRO A 135 22.02 -14.33 7.32
C PRO A 135 21.38 -13.73 8.58
N ILE A 136 20.11 -14.06 8.82
CA ILE A 136 19.42 -13.74 10.07
C ILE A 136 19.84 -14.82 11.08
N LEU A 137 20.68 -14.47 12.05
CA LEU A 137 21.25 -15.41 13.01
C LEU A 137 20.87 -15.07 14.44
N ASN A 138 20.70 -16.12 15.26
CA ASN A 138 20.63 -16.04 16.72
C ASN A 138 21.84 -16.72 17.40
N ASP A 139 22.78 -17.28 16.62
CA ASP A 139 23.95 -18.01 17.11
C ASP A 139 25.24 -17.44 16.50
N LYS A 140 26.34 -17.41 17.28
CA LYS A 140 27.67 -16.89 16.89
C LYS A 140 28.43 -17.84 15.93
N ASP A 141 27.76 -18.33 14.89
CA ASP A 141 28.35 -19.22 13.90
C ASP A 141 29.32 -18.48 12.97
N GLU A 142 30.27 -19.21 12.38
CA GLU A 142 31.10 -18.69 11.30
C GLU A 142 30.28 -18.50 10.02
N ILE A 143 30.34 -17.29 9.46
CA ILE A 143 29.55 -16.89 8.29
C ILE A 143 30.45 -16.83 7.07
N HIS A 144 30.08 -17.53 6.00
CA HIS A 144 30.80 -17.50 4.74
C HIS A 144 30.06 -16.64 3.73
N LEU A 145 30.59 -15.44 3.50
CA LEU A 145 30.06 -14.54 2.49
C LEU A 145 30.75 -14.81 1.14
N PRO A 146 30.01 -15.00 0.04
CA PRO A 146 30.62 -15.22 -1.26
C PRO A 146 31.48 -14.02 -1.67
N ALA A 147 32.63 -14.29 -2.27
CA ALA A 147 33.44 -13.24 -2.86
C ALA A 147 32.63 -12.55 -3.97
N LEU A 148 32.55 -11.22 -3.94
CA LEU A 148 31.72 -10.47 -4.87
C LEU A 148 32.20 -9.03 -5.06
N ILE A 149 31.71 -8.39 -6.10
CA ILE A 149 31.87 -6.96 -6.36
C ILE A 149 30.48 -6.36 -6.59
N ILE A 150 30.18 -5.28 -5.87
CA ILE A 150 28.99 -4.46 -6.06
C ILE A 150 29.44 -3.04 -6.44
N GLU A 151 28.82 -2.49 -7.46
CA GLU A 151 28.88 -1.07 -7.85
C GLU A 151 27.44 -0.59 -7.92
N ASP A 152 27.12 0.47 -7.17
CA ASP A 152 25.72 0.82 -6.93
C ASP A 152 25.55 2.31 -6.60
N GLU A 153 24.45 2.87 -7.08
CA GLU A 153 24.02 4.26 -6.84
C GLU A 153 22.50 4.38 -7.09
N PRO A 154 21.81 5.33 -6.44
CA PRO A 154 20.37 5.50 -6.63
C PRO A 154 20.03 6.12 -7.99
N ARG A 155 18.96 5.63 -8.61
CA ARG A 155 18.32 6.26 -9.78
C ARG A 155 17.74 7.63 -9.47
N PHE A 156 17.08 7.79 -8.32
CA PHE A 156 16.42 9.03 -7.91
C PHE A 156 16.99 9.60 -6.62
N LYS A 157 17.07 10.92 -6.54
CA LYS A 157 17.56 11.65 -5.36
C LYS A 157 16.53 11.67 -4.23
N TYR A 158 15.24 11.62 -4.57
CA TYR A 158 14.13 11.58 -3.63
C TYR A 158 13.50 10.18 -3.61
N ARG A 159 13.58 9.50 -2.46
CA ARG A 159 13.05 8.15 -2.26
C ARG A 159 12.26 8.15 -0.95
N GLY A 160 10.95 8.39 -1.06
CA GLY A 160 10.15 8.81 0.06
C GLY A 160 9.13 7.78 0.55
N MET A 161 8.77 7.90 1.82
CA MET A 161 7.56 7.33 2.38
C MET A 161 6.83 8.39 3.20
N HIS A 162 5.51 8.43 3.05
CA HIS A 162 4.62 9.29 3.82
C HIS A 162 3.89 8.48 4.89
N LEU A 163 3.69 9.09 6.05
CA LEU A 163 2.83 8.58 7.11
C LEU A 163 1.93 9.69 7.66
N ASP A 164 0.63 9.50 7.47
CA ASP A 164 -0.41 10.25 8.15
C ASP A 164 -0.49 9.82 9.61
N VAL A 165 -0.30 10.77 10.52
CA VAL A 165 -0.48 10.54 11.96
C VAL A 165 -1.67 11.33 12.52
N SER A 166 -2.37 12.06 11.66
CA SER A 166 -3.50 12.90 11.99
C SER A 166 -4.77 12.06 12.13
N ARG A 167 -5.12 11.26 11.11
CA ARG A 167 -6.34 10.42 11.17
C ARG A 167 -6.22 9.39 12.28
N HIS A 168 -5.06 8.73 12.40
CA HIS A 168 -4.68 7.97 13.60
C HIS A 168 -3.24 8.27 14.03
N MET A 169 -3.02 8.47 15.33
CA MET A 169 -1.70 8.76 15.90
C MET A 169 -0.94 7.47 16.23
N PHE A 170 0.38 7.48 16.06
CA PHE A 170 1.26 6.34 16.39
C PHE A 170 2.34 6.71 17.41
N PRO A 171 2.83 5.75 18.23
CA PRO A 171 3.89 6.02 19.19
C PRO A 171 5.23 6.38 18.53
N VAL A 172 6.04 7.22 19.17
CA VAL A 172 7.41 7.57 18.73
C VAL A 172 8.27 6.34 18.43
N ALA A 173 8.14 5.29 19.24
CA ALA A 173 8.85 4.03 19.03
C ALA A 173 8.50 3.38 17.67
N PHE A 174 7.23 3.47 17.25
CA PHE A 174 6.80 2.98 15.95
C PHE A 174 7.33 3.85 14.80
N ILE A 175 7.30 5.18 14.94
CA ILE A 175 7.86 6.10 13.93
C ILE A 175 9.34 5.76 13.69
N LYS A 176 10.10 5.49 14.75
CA LYS A 176 11.50 5.04 14.65
C LYS A 176 11.64 3.67 13.96
N LYS A 177 10.79 2.70 14.28
CA LYS A 177 10.77 1.38 13.61
C LYS A 177 10.49 1.53 12.11
N TYR A 178 9.56 2.42 11.74
CA TYR A 178 9.24 2.73 10.34
C TYR A 178 10.45 3.34 9.60
N ILE A 179 11.15 4.29 10.24
CA ILE A 179 12.40 4.90 9.74
C ILE A 179 13.53 3.87 9.62
N ASP A 180 13.66 2.92 10.56
CA ASP A 180 14.61 1.81 10.46
C ASP A 180 14.35 0.96 9.21
N ALA A 181 13.09 0.61 8.95
CA ALA A 181 12.72 -0.17 7.77
C ALA A 181 12.94 0.60 6.45
N MET A 182 12.64 1.90 6.43
CA MET A 182 12.98 2.80 5.33
C MET A 182 14.50 2.81 5.05
N ALA A 183 15.32 2.89 6.10
CA ALA A 183 16.78 2.92 5.97
C ALA A 183 17.32 1.61 5.38
N MET A 184 16.78 0.45 5.81
CA MET A 184 17.11 -0.87 5.26
C MET A 184 16.88 -0.93 3.73
N LEU A 185 15.83 -0.27 3.27
CA LEU A 185 15.42 -0.20 1.87
C LEU A 185 16.00 1.00 1.13
N LYS A 186 16.99 1.68 1.72
CA LYS A 186 17.69 2.83 1.15
C LYS A 186 16.77 4.02 0.78
N MET A 187 15.61 4.13 1.41
CA MET A 187 14.77 5.32 1.34
C MET A 187 15.42 6.47 2.14
N ASN A 188 15.19 7.72 1.74
CA ASN A 188 15.90 8.87 2.31
C ASN A 188 15.01 10.08 2.67
N ASN A 189 13.71 10.03 2.41
CA ASN A 189 12.79 11.09 2.81
C ASN A 189 11.58 10.51 3.56
N PHE A 190 11.35 10.95 4.78
CA PHE A 190 10.16 10.66 5.57
C PHE A 190 9.25 11.88 5.56
N HIS A 191 8.15 11.79 4.81
CA HIS A 191 7.12 12.81 4.74
C HIS A 191 6.14 12.58 5.91
N TRP A 192 6.15 13.49 6.88
CA TRP A 192 5.39 13.33 8.11
C TRP A 192 4.18 14.26 8.12
N HIS A 193 3.00 13.69 7.87
CA HIS A 193 1.75 14.42 7.82
C HIS A 193 1.17 14.59 9.22
N LEU A 194 1.32 15.79 9.76
CA LEU A 194 1.16 16.08 11.19
C LEU A 194 -0.18 16.72 11.55
N THR A 195 -0.95 17.21 10.58
CA THR A 195 -2.15 18.00 10.83
C THR A 195 -3.21 17.73 9.77
N ASP A 196 -4.45 17.48 10.19
CA ASP A 196 -5.62 17.37 9.31
C ASP A 196 -6.91 17.69 10.10
N ASP A 197 -8.08 17.54 9.50
CA ASP A 197 -9.38 17.82 10.10
C ASP A 197 -9.67 17.02 11.38
N GLN A 198 -9.13 15.80 11.48
CA GLN A 198 -9.37 14.87 12.59
C GLN A 198 -8.30 14.94 13.69
N GLY A 199 -7.29 15.82 13.54
CA GLY A 199 -6.24 15.95 14.55
C GLY A 199 -5.09 16.91 14.24
N TRP A 200 -4.62 17.60 15.27
CA TRP A 200 -3.34 18.31 15.26
C TRP A 200 -2.30 17.56 16.10
N ARG A 201 -1.15 17.18 15.52
CA ARG A 201 -0.23 16.21 16.15
C ARG A 201 1.13 16.76 16.55
N ILE A 202 1.38 18.06 16.41
CA ILE A 202 2.67 18.66 16.78
C ILE A 202 2.51 19.80 17.78
N GLU A 203 3.36 19.83 18.80
CA GLU A 203 3.38 20.91 19.77
C GLU A 203 3.85 22.24 19.14
N ILE A 204 2.97 23.25 19.16
CA ILE A 204 3.30 24.66 18.89
C ILE A 204 3.14 25.45 20.20
N LYS A 205 4.24 25.98 20.72
CA LYS A 205 4.27 26.58 22.07
C LYS A 205 3.44 27.86 22.14
N GLN A 206 3.40 28.63 21.06
CA GLN A 206 2.64 29.87 21.00
C GLN A 206 1.11 29.63 20.98
N TYR A 207 0.66 28.45 20.54
CA TYR A 207 -0.77 28.12 20.37
C TYR A 207 -1.17 26.85 21.16
N PRO A 208 -1.22 26.92 22.51
CA PRO A 208 -1.44 25.75 23.37
C PRO A 208 -2.79 25.03 23.15
N LYS A 209 -3.79 25.69 22.56
CA LYS A 209 -5.08 25.03 22.28
C LYS A 209 -4.97 24.00 21.15
N LEU A 210 -3.91 24.03 20.34
CA LEU A 210 -3.69 22.99 19.33
C LEU A 210 -3.46 21.62 20.00
N GLN A 211 -2.79 21.61 21.15
CA GLN A 211 -2.54 20.43 21.97
C GLN A 211 -3.72 20.12 22.90
N GLU A 212 -4.38 21.14 23.46
CA GLU A 212 -5.47 20.94 24.43
C GLU A 212 -6.79 20.53 23.76
N VAL A 213 -7.05 21.04 22.55
CA VAL A 213 -8.31 20.87 21.81
C VAL A 213 -8.09 20.13 20.49
N ALA A 214 -7.32 20.70 19.56
CA ALA A 214 -7.21 20.18 18.19
C ALA A 214 -6.58 18.78 18.11
N ALA A 215 -5.78 18.40 19.10
CA ALA A 215 -5.20 17.08 19.22
C ALA A 215 -6.22 15.98 19.59
N TYR A 216 -7.47 16.31 19.92
CA TYR A 216 -8.45 15.33 20.39
C TYR A 216 -9.81 15.46 19.70
N ARG A 217 -10.40 14.32 19.35
CA ARG A 217 -11.79 14.21 18.87
C ARG A 217 -12.62 13.36 19.82
N ASP A 218 -13.91 13.68 19.93
CA ASP A 218 -14.81 13.04 20.89
C ASP A 218 -15.29 11.65 20.46
N SER A 219 -15.22 11.35 19.17
CA SER A 219 -15.57 10.05 18.63
C SER A 219 -14.80 9.75 17.33
N THR A 220 -14.82 8.49 16.92
CA THR A 220 -14.22 8.03 15.66
C THR A 220 -15.22 7.13 14.93
N LEU A 221 -15.36 7.33 13.62
CA LEU A 221 -16.19 6.50 12.75
C LEU A 221 -15.80 5.00 12.87
N LEU A 222 -16.81 4.14 12.98
CA LEU A 222 -16.68 2.68 12.94
C LEU A 222 -17.16 2.16 11.59
N GLY A 223 -16.45 1.18 11.05
CA GLY A 223 -16.77 0.63 9.73
C GLY A 223 -16.35 1.58 8.61
N HIS A 224 -16.94 1.45 7.44
CA HIS A 224 -16.62 2.26 6.28
C HIS A 224 -17.42 3.57 6.27
N TYR A 225 -16.90 4.64 5.64
CA TYR A 225 -17.59 5.94 5.57
C TYR A 225 -18.92 5.89 4.79
N ASN A 226 -19.04 4.87 3.94
CA ASN A 226 -20.23 4.59 3.14
C ASN A 226 -21.29 3.77 3.89
N ASP A 227 -21.00 3.30 5.11
CA ASP A 227 -21.95 2.51 5.90
C ASP A 227 -23.15 3.38 6.29
N THR A 228 -24.36 2.81 6.15
CA THR A 228 -25.62 3.49 6.47
C THR A 228 -26.47 2.63 7.41
N PRO A 229 -26.82 3.11 8.62
CA PRO A 229 -26.35 4.35 9.24
C PRO A 229 -24.89 4.24 9.68
N ARG A 230 -24.15 5.37 9.63
CA ARG A 230 -22.80 5.48 10.18
C ARG A 230 -22.83 5.24 11.70
N LYS A 231 -21.83 4.51 12.20
CA LYS A 231 -21.68 4.18 13.62
C LYS A 231 -20.39 4.81 14.14
N TYR A 232 -20.34 5.11 15.44
CA TYR A 232 -19.21 5.80 16.04
C TYR A 232 -18.77 5.11 17.33
N ASN A 233 -17.46 5.04 17.54
CA ASN A 233 -16.86 4.82 18.84
C ASN A 233 -16.80 6.16 19.55
N THR A 234 -17.56 6.33 20.63
CA THR A 234 -17.64 7.58 21.41
C THR A 234 -16.52 7.72 22.46
N THR A 235 -15.44 6.96 22.32
CA THR A 235 -14.25 7.13 23.14
C THR A 235 -13.44 8.29 22.60
N ARG A 236 -13.16 9.29 23.46
CA ARG A 236 -12.27 10.40 23.12
C ARG A 236 -10.91 9.86 22.69
N TYR A 237 -10.46 10.28 21.52
CA TYR A 237 -9.24 9.80 20.87
C TYR A 237 -8.32 10.96 20.54
N GLY A 238 -7.01 10.79 20.70
CA GLY A 238 -6.05 11.82 20.30
C GLY A 238 -4.71 11.77 21.02
N GLY A 239 -3.97 12.86 20.85
CA GLY A 239 -2.59 13.05 21.32
C GLY A 239 -1.79 13.88 20.33
N TYR A 240 -0.57 14.26 20.72
CA TYR A 240 0.37 15.03 19.92
C TYR A 240 1.81 14.68 20.33
N TYR A 241 2.77 14.96 19.44
CA TYR A 241 4.19 14.89 19.73
C TYR A 241 4.67 16.21 20.30
N THR A 242 5.36 16.14 21.43
CA THR A 242 6.12 17.27 21.97
C THR A 242 7.27 17.63 21.03
N GLN A 243 7.75 18.87 21.09
CA GLN A 243 8.92 19.24 20.28
C GLN A 243 10.18 18.43 20.65
N ASP A 244 10.29 17.94 21.89
CA ASP A 244 11.41 17.11 22.31
C ASP A 244 11.35 15.71 21.70
N GLU A 245 10.16 15.09 21.65
CA GLU A 245 9.95 13.84 20.90
C GLU A 245 10.24 14.02 19.41
N VAL A 246 9.82 15.15 18.82
CA VAL A 246 10.14 15.46 17.42
C VAL A 246 11.66 15.59 17.21
N ARG A 247 12.38 16.28 18.10
CA ARG A 247 13.86 16.36 18.05
C ARG A 247 14.51 14.99 18.15
N GLU A 248 13.97 14.12 19.00
CA GLU A 248 14.43 12.73 19.16
C GLU A 248 14.26 11.93 17.87
N VAL A 249 13.10 12.04 17.20
CA VAL A 249 12.84 11.37 15.91
C VAL A 249 13.75 11.94 14.80
N ILE A 250 13.93 13.27 14.74
CA ILE A 250 14.84 13.91 13.78
C ILE A 250 16.28 13.41 13.95
N ALA A 251 16.78 13.36 15.19
CA ALA A 251 18.12 12.86 15.45
C ALA A 251 18.27 11.38 15.05
N PHE A 252 17.25 10.57 15.30
CA PHE A 252 17.20 9.17 14.93
C PHE A 252 17.21 8.95 13.40
N ALA A 253 16.44 9.75 12.66
CA ALA A 253 16.38 9.71 11.19
C ALA A 253 17.69 10.20 10.57
N LYS A 254 18.29 11.27 11.12
CA LYS A 254 19.58 11.79 10.64
C LYS A 254 20.69 10.76 10.71
N ALA A 255 20.75 9.97 11.78
CA ALA A 255 21.72 8.87 11.94
C ALA A 255 21.54 7.74 10.90
N ARG A 256 20.45 7.77 10.12
CA ARG A 256 20.12 6.83 9.04
C ARG A 256 20.09 7.49 7.67
N HIS A 257 20.59 8.72 7.56
CA HIS A 257 20.54 9.52 6.35
C HIS A 257 19.10 9.73 5.80
N ILE A 258 18.11 9.78 6.69
CA ILE A 258 16.73 10.07 6.34
C ILE A 258 16.42 11.52 6.71
N ASN A 259 15.98 12.29 5.71
CA ASN A 259 15.45 13.64 5.88
C ASN A 259 13.97 13.57 6.31
N ILE A 260 13.56 14.37 7.30
CA ILE A 260 12.15 14.46 7.71
C ILE A 260 11.54 15.74 7.17
N ILE A 261 10.51 15.61 6.34
CA ILE A 261 9.75 16.71 5.76
C ILE A 261 8.43 16.80 6.54
N PRO A 262 8.24 17.84 7.37
CA PRO A 262 6.96 18.04 8.04
C PRO A 262 5.93 18.59 7.04
N GLU A 263 4.69 18.15 7.17
CA GLU A 263 3.53 18.75 6.51
C GLU A 263 2.62 19.42 7.52
N ILE A 264 2.29 20.69 7.23
CA ILE A 264 1.25 21.47 7.90
C ILE A 264 0.28 21.93 6.82
N GLU A 265 -0.93 21.37 6.86
CA GLU A 265 -1.97 21.58 5.84
C GLU A 265 -2.44 23.04 5.77
N LEU A 266 -2.52 23.59 4.55
CA LEU A 266 -3.19 24.86 4.26
C LEU A 266 -3.59 24.97 2.78
N PRO A 267 -4.70 25.65 2.43
CA PRO A 267 -5.69 26.23 3.33
C PRO A 267 -6.80 25.23 3.75
N GLY A 268 -6.86 24.07 3.09
CA GLY A 268 -7.76 22.95 3.39
C GLY A 268 -7.36 22.20 4.67
N HIS A 269 -8.04 21.09 4.96
CA HIS A 269 -7.72 20.17 6.05
C HIS A 269 -7.45 20.85 7.41
N ALA A 270 -8.24 21.88 7.70
CA ALA A 270 -7.98 22.85 8.77
C ALA A 270 -8.96 22.74 9.96
N GLN A 271 -9.95 21.85 9.91
CA GLN A 271 -11.05 21.85 10.89
C GLN A 271 -10.55 21.65 12.33
N ALA A 272 -9.49 20.87 12.56
CA ALA A 272 -8.91 20.69 13.88
C ALA A 272 -8.37 22.02 14.46
N ALA A 273 -7.63 22.79 13.65
CA ALA A 273 -7.11 24.10 14.07
C ALA A 273 -8.23 25.12 14.29
N ILE A 274 -9.26 25.13 13.43
CA ILE A 274 -10.44 25.99 13.58
C ILE A 274 -11.24 25.61 14.84
N ALA A 275 -11.31 24.33 15.21
CA ALA A 275 -11.94 23.92 16.47
C ALA A 275 -11.23 24.49 17.71
N ALA A 276 -9.89 24.62 17.67
CA ALA A 276 -9.12 25.24 18.74
C ALA A 276 -9.22 26.78 18.73
N TYR A 277 -9.27 27.38 17.54
CA TYR A 277 -9.32 28.82 17.31
C TYR A 277 -10.36 29.15 16.22
N PRO A 278 -11.66 29.30 16.59
CA PRO A 278 -12.74 29.51 15.63
C PRO A 278 -12.59 30.76 14.74
N GLU A 279 -11.84 31.76 15.21
CA GLU A 279 -11.48 32.97 14.46
C GLU A 279 -10.67 32.70 13.17
N LEU A 280 -10.08 31.52 13.03
CA LEU A 280 -9.37 31.10 11.82
C LEU A 280 -10.33 30.70 10.68
N GLY A 281 -11.58 30.33 11.01
CA GLY A 281 -12.59 29.89 10.05
C GLY A 281 -13.38 31.03 9.41
N CYS A 282 -14.09 30.73 8.31
CA CYS A 282 -14.84 31.76 7.58
C CYS A 282 -16.16 32.20 8.23
N THR A 283 -16.70 31.38 9.14
CA THR A 283 -17.98 31.58 9.79
C THR A 283 -17.85 32.17 11.20
N ASN A 284 -16.65 32.10 11.81
CA ASN A 284 -16.41 32.33 13.24
C ASN A 284 -17.28 31.47 14.18
N GLU A 285 -17.90 30.40 13.66
CA GLU A 285 -18.69 29.47 14.46
C GLU A 285 -17.79 28.43 15.11
N ALA A 286 -18.13 28.04 16.34
CA ALA A 286 -17.43 26.94 17.00
C ALA A 286 -17.74 25.62 16.30
N VAL A 287 -16.71 24.97 15.80
CA VAL A 287 -16.77 23.62 15.22
C VAL A 287 -16.03 22.64 16.11
N ASN A 288 -16.40 21.37 16.05
CA ASN A 288 -15.65 20.30 16.72
C ASN A 288 -14.58 19.76 15.78
N VAL A 289 -13.52 19.16 16.34
CA VAL A 289 -12.57 18.34 15.58
C VAL A 289 -13.36 17.24 14.86
N ALA A 290 -13.05 16.97 13.59
CA ALA A 290 -13.82 16.04 12.78
C ALA A 290 -13.75 14.61 13.35
N THR A 291 -14.88 13.91 13.30
CA THR A 291 -15.05 12.53 13.82
C THR A 291 -15.26 11.49 12.70
N GLU A 292 -15.30 11.96 11.45
CA GLU A 292 -15.44 11.15 10.23
C GLU A 292 -14.39 11.57 9.19
N TRP A 293 -14.35 10.82 8.09
CA TRP A 293 -13.37 11.00 7.02
C TRP A 293 -13.95 11.83 5.86
N GLY A 294 -13.08 12.32 4.99
CA GLY A 294 -13.46 13.03 3.77
C GLY A 294 -13.08 14.50 3.80
N VAL A 295 -13.69 15.27 2.90
CA VAL A 295 -13.37 16.67 2.65
C VAL A 295 -14.36 17.59 3.36
N PHE A 296 -13.85 18.51 4.16
CA PHE A 296 -14.67 19.41 4.97
C PHE A 296 -14.66 20.84 4.41
N ASP A 297 -15.83 21.50 4.45
CA ASP A 297 -15.98 22.89 4.01
C ASP A 297 -15.26 23.90 4.94
N ASN A 298 -14.92 23.50 6.17
CA ASN A 298 -14.27 24.34 7.17
C ASN A 298 -12.78 24.51 6.86
N ILE A 299 -12.46 25.57 6.10
CA ILE A 299 -11.10 25.91 5.69
C ILE A 299 -10.65 27.26 6.25
N TYR A 300 -9.34 27.52 6.24
CA TYR A 300 -8.76 28.78 6.71
C TYR A 300 -9.34 29.99 5.95
N CYS A 301 -9.78 31.01 6.69
CA CYS A 301 -10.30 32.26 6.15
C CYS A 301 -9.15 33.24 5.86
N PRO A 302 -9.15 34.02 4.75
CA PRO A 302 -8.14 35.04 4.49
C PRO A 302 -8.33 36.29 5.36
N ASN A 303 -8.24 36.14 6.68
CA ASN A 303 -8.21 37.24 7.64
C ASN A 303 -6.78 37.42 8.20
N PRO A 304 -6.44 38.61 8.74
CA PRO A 304 -5.11 38.86 9.29
C PRO A 304 -4.69 37.85 10.38
N GLU A 305 -5.62 37.43 11.22
CA GLU A 305 -5.40 36.50 12.32
C GLU A 305 -4.95 35.11 11.82
N THR A 306 -5.52 34.63 10.71
CA THR A 306 -5.12 33.38 10.04
C THR A 306 -3.71 33.46 9.49
N PHE A 307 -3.36 34.55 8.79
CA PHE A 307 -2.01 34.69 8.27
C PHE A 307 -0.98 34.77 9.39
N GLU A 308 -1.25 35.55 10.44
CA GLU A 308 -0.38 35.63 11.62
C GLU A 308 -0.26 34.27 12.34
N PHE A 309 -1.37 33.54 12.50
CA PHE A 309 -1.37 32.20 13.07
C PHE A 309 -0.45 31.25 12.28
N LEU A 310 -0.67 31.11 10.97
CA LEU A 310 0.10 30.20 10.13
C LEU A 310 1.59 30.60 10.06
N GLU A 311 1.90 31.89 9.98
CA GLU A 311 3.29 32.38 10.02
C GLU A 311 3.99 31.99 11.33
N ASN A 312 3.34 32.18 12.46
CA ASN A 312 3.89 31.84 13.77
C ASN A 312 4.04 30.31 13.95
N VAL A 313 3.08 29.51 13.48
CA VAL A 313 3.21 28.03 13.44
C VAL A 313 4.42 27.63 12.59
N LEU A 314 4.51 28.16 11.38
CA LEU A 314 5.58 27.83 10.43
C LEU A 314 6.96 28.29 10.93
N ASP A 315 7.03 29.34 11.75
CA ASP A 315 8.28 29.76 12.41
C ASP A 315 8.79 28.71 13.40
N GLU A 316 7.92 28.14 14.25
CA GLU A 316 8.30 27.06 15.15
C GLU A 316 8.68 25.78 14.38
N VAL A 317 7.92 25.43 13.34
CA VAL A 317 8.20 24.25 12.50
C VAL A 317 9.51 24.41 11.72
N ALA A 318 9.74 25.54 11.06
CA ALA A 318 10.96 25.78 10.29
C ALA A 318 12.22 25.79 11.16
N ALA A 319 12.12 26.24 12.42
CA ALA A 319 13.21 26.19 13.39
C ALA A 319 13.46 24.77 13.92
N LEU A 320 12.41 23.96 14.06
CA LEU A 320 12.48 22.60 14.59
C LEU A 320 13.04 21.59 13.58
N PHE A 321 12.60 21.67 12.32
CA PHE A 321 12.97 20.70 11.29
C PHE A 321 14.16 21.21 10.45
N PRO A 322 15.28 20.45 10.38
CA PRO A 322 16.45 20.86 9.61
C PRO A 322 16.28 20.70 8.10
N SER A 323 15.25 19.97 7.65
CA SER A 323 14.95 19.77 6.22
C SER A 323 14.92 21.10 5.47
N PRO A 324 15.48 21.17 4.25
CA PRO A 324 15.32 22.34 3.40
C PRO A 324 13.89 22.49 2.89
N TYR A 325 13.06 21.45 2.99
CA TYR A 325 11.67 21.43 2.56
C TYR A 325 10.69 21.42 3.73
N ILE A 326 9.59 22.15 3.57
CA ILE A 326 8.35 22.00 4.34
C ILE A 326 7.23 21.72 3.34
N HIS A 327 6.40 20.71 3.61
CA HIS A 327 5.19 20.47 2.83
C HIS A 327 4.07 21.34 3.39
N ILE A 328 3.33 22.02 2.50
CA ILE A 328 2.23 22.93 2.91
C ILE A 328 0.86 22.38 2.51
N GLY A 329 0.81 21.13 2.05
CA GLY A 329 -0.40 20.50 1.55
C GLY A 329 -0.93 21.21 0.31
N GLY A 330 -2.15 21.75 0.42
CA GLY A 330 -2.79 22.55 -0.62
C GLY A 330 -3.83 21.80 -1.44
N ASP A 331 -4.12 20.56 -1.07
CA ASP A 331 -5.13 19.70 -1.64
C ASP A 331 -6.53 20.00 -1.10
N GLU A 332 -7.52 19.50 -1.84
CA GLU A 332 -8.94 19.39 -1.49
C GLU A 332 -9.63 20.61 -0.83
N ALA A 333 -9.09 21.83 -0.94
CA ALA A 333 -9.66 23.03 -0.30
C ALA A 333 -11.00 23.47 -0.92
N PRO A 334 -12.18 23.22 -0.31
CA PRO A 334 -13.46 23.51 -0.95
C PRO A 334 -13.73 25.00 -0.98
N LYS A 335 -14.17 25.51 -2.13
CA LYS A 335 -14.42 26.95 -2.30
C LYS A 335 -15.76 27.41 -1.72
N THR A 336 -16.54 26.51 -1.12
CA THR A 336 -17.91 26.77 -0.64
C THR A 336 -17.96 27.89 0.38
N GLN A 337 -17.16 27.82 1.44
CA GLN A 337 -17.18 28.85 2.49
C GLN A 337 -16.58 30.17 2.02
N TRP A 338 -15.54 30.16 1.18
CA TRP A 338 -14.99 31.39 0.60
C TRP A 338 -16.00 32.13 -0.29
N LYS A 339 -16.82 31.41 -1.06
CA LYS A 339 -17.92 32.01 -1.86
C LYS A 339 -18.98 32.69 -0.99
N GLN A 340 -19.25 32.13 0.19
CA GLN A 340 -20.28 32.63 1.10
C GLN A 340 -19.75 33.68 2.09
N SER A 341 -18.43 33.74 2.31
CA SER A 341 -17.81 34.62 3.30
C SER A 341 -17.62 36.03 2.79
N ALA A 342 -18.23 37.00 3.47
CA ALA A 342 -18.00 38.43 3.21
C ALA A 342 -16.54 38.86 3.44
N THR A 343 -15.79 38.13 4.27
CA THR A 343 -14.36 38.37 4.49
C THR A 343 -13.55 37.92 3.26
N ALA A 344 -13.76 36.70 2.79
CA ALA A 344 -13.06 36.19 1.60
C ALA A 344 -13.40 36.99 0.34
N GLN A 345 -14.68 37.31 0.10
CA GLN A 345 -15.09 38.12 -1.05
C GLN A 345 -14.49 39.53 -1.03
N ARG A 346 -14.34 40.12 0.17
CA ARG A 346 -13.67 41.42 0.31
C ARG A 346 -12.18 41.31 0.03
N PHE A 347 -11.52 40.28 0.56
CA PHE A 347 -10.10 40.04 0.32
C PHE A 347 -9.80 39.87 -1.18
N ILE A 348 -10.62 39.09 -1.88
CA ILE A 348 -10.53 38.90 -3.34
C ILE A 348 -10.60 40.26 -4.05
N LYS A 349 -11.58 41.10 -3.71
CA LYS A 349 -11.74 42.43 -4.31
C LYS A 349 -10.58 43.38 -4.00
N GLU A 350 -10.14 43.43 -2.75
CA GLU A 350 -9.08 44.34 -2.29
C GLU A 350 -7.72 43.99 -2.88
N ASN A 351 -7.45 42.69 -3.11
CA ASN A 351 -6.22 42.21 -3.72
C ASN A 351 -6.31 42.05 -5.25
N GLY A 352 -7.45 42.39 -5.85
CA GLY A 352 -7.65 42.31 -7.30
C GLY A 352 -7.60 40.90 -7.87
N LEU A 353 -7.99 39.90 -7.08
CA LEU A 353 -8.06 38.49 -7.48
C LEU A 353 -9.35 38.23 -8.26
N LYS A 354 -9.33 37.30 -9.22
CA LYS A 354 -10.51 36.98 -10.04
C LYS A 354 -11.59 36.22 -9.29
N ASP A 355 -11.19 35.23 -8.50
CA ASP A 355 -12.09 34.27 -7.85
C ASP A 355 -11.40 33.55 -6.68
N GLU A 356 -12.08 32.58 -6.10
CA GLU A 356 -11.60 31.77 -4.98
C GLU A 356 -10.40 30.85 -5.34
N TYR A 357 -10.19 30.53 -6.62
CA TYR A 357 -9.02 29.76 -7.04
C TYR A 357 -7.77 30.64 -7.05
N GLU A 358 -7.88 31.88 -7.53
CA GLU A 358 -6.80 32.86 -7.37
C GLU A 358 -6.54 33.23 -5.90
N LEU A 359 -7.55 33.12 -5.02
CA LEU A 359 -7.35 33.23 -3.57
C LEU A 359 -6.51 32.08 -2.99
N GLN A 360 -6.76 30.83 -3.38
CA GLN A 360 -5.88 29.71 -2.97
C GLN A 360 -4.45 29.94 -3.48
N SER A 361 -4.29 30.33 -4.73
CA SER A 361 -2.97 30.65 -5.28
C SER A 361 -2.27 31.77 -4.52
N TYR A 362 -3.02 32.77 -4.02
CA TYR A 362 -2.49 33.81 -3.15
C TYR A 362 -1.95 33.21 -1.83
N PHE A 363 -2.70 32.35 -1.15
CA PHE A 363 -2.25 31.65 0.06
C PHE A 363 -0.92 30.93 -0.17
N ILE A 364 -0.86 30.11 -1.22
CA ILE A 364 0.33 29.34 -1.56
C ILE A 364 1.53 30.26 -1.82
N LYS A 365 1.36 31.32 -2.62
CA LYS A 365 2.44 32.28 -2.92
C LYS A 365 2.88 33.07 -1.69
N HIS A 366 1.96 33.40 -0.79
CA HIS A 366 2.29 34.08 0.47
C HIS A 366 3.21 33.21 1.32
N PHE A 367 2.82 31.96 1.57
CA PHE A 367 3.58 31.05 2.42
C PHE A 367 4.85 30.51 1.76
N GLU A 368 4.88 30.37 0.43
CA GLU A 368 6.11 30.13 -0.32
C GLU A 368 7.14 31.22 -0.06
N LYS A 369 6.77 32.48 -0.26
CA LYS A 369 7.66 33.62 -0.01
C LYS A 369 8.06 33.73 1.47
N TYR A 370 7.11 33.47 2.38
CA TYR A 370 7.38 33.50 3.82
C TYR A 370 8.42 32.45 4.20
N LEU A 371 8.23 31.19 3.80
CA LEU A 371 9.16 30.10 4.07
C LEU A 371 10.51 30.28 3.36
N ALA A 372 10.52 30.84 2.15
CA ALA A 372 11.75 31.23 1.46
C ALA A 372 12.56 32.26 2.27
N SER A 373 11.90 33.21 2.95
CA SER A 373 12.57 34.16 3.85
C SER A 373 13.24 33.49 5.06
N LYS A 374 12.82 32.28 5.42
CA LYS A 374 13.39 31.42 6.46
C LYS A 374 14.40 30.40 5.90
N GLY A 375 14.74 30.49 4.62
CA GLY A 375 15.66 29.57 3.95
C GLY A 375 15.07 28.19 3.65
N LYS A 376 13.74 28.08 3.59
CA LYS A 376 13.02 26.84 3.28
C LYS A 376 12.43 26.90 1.86
N LYS A 377 12.26 25.73 1.26
CA LYS A 377 11.50 25.51 0.02
C LYS A 377 10.18 24.83 0.35
N ILE A 378 9.17 25.04 -0.49
CA ILE A 378 7.88 24.37 -0.32
C ILE A 378 7.76 23.14 -1.22
N ILE A 379 7.03 22.15 -0.69
CA ILE A 379 6.38 21.11 -1.48
C ILE A 379 4.86 21.29 -1.27
N GLY A 380 4.07 21.08 -2.31
CA GLY A 380 2.61 21.00 -2.16
C GLY A 380 1.99 20.04 -3.18
N TRP A 381 0.79 19.56 -2.87
CA TRP A 381 0.02 18.68 -3.74
C TRP A 381 -0.32 19.35 -5.07
N ASP A 382 -0.55 18.59 -6.14
CA ASP A 382 -0.65 19.14 -7.50
C ASP A 382 -1.74 20.21 -7.73
N GLU A 383 -2.71 20.33 -6.82
CA GLU A 383 -3.64 21.45 -6.70
C GLU A 383 -2.95 22.83 -6.62
N ILE A 384 -1.72 22.93 -6.10
CA ILE A 384 -0.99 24.21 -6.05
C ILE A 384 -0.69 24.80 -7.43
N LEU A 385 -0.90 24.03 -8.50
CA LEU A 385 -0.86 24.51 -9.89
C LEU A 385 -2.02 25.46 -10.21
N GLU A 386 -3.14 25.37 -9.50
CA GLU A 386 -4.33 26.18 -9.70
C GLU A 386 -4.02 27.66 -9.39
N GLY A 387 -4.29 28.56 -10.36
CA GLY A 387 -3.97 29.99 -10.24
C GLY A 387 -2.48 30.36 -10.41
N GLY A 388 -1.62 29.38 -10.72
CA GLY A 388 -0.23 29.57 -11.11
C GLY A 388 0.78 29.35 -9.98
N LEU A 389 1.91 28.72 -10.34
CA LEU A 389 2.90 28.19 -9.43
C LEU A 389 4.09 29.14 -9.22
N ALA A 390 4.64 29.18 -8.01
CA ALA A 390 5.91 29.87 -7.76
C ALA A 390 7.08 29.11 -8.42
N LYS A 391 8.12 29.84 -8.87
CA LYS A 391 9.20 29.25 -9.66
C LYS A 391 9.98 28.16 -8.91
N ASP A 392 10.15 28.32 -7.60
CA ASP A 392 10.96 27.43 -6.77
C ASP A 392 10.10 26.42 -5.97
N ALA A 393 8.79 26.37 -6.22
CA ALA A 393 7.90 25.38 -5.61
C ALA A 393 8.14 23.99 -6.22
N THR A 394 8.15 22.97 -5.37
CA THR A 394 8.16 21.57 -5.78
C THR A 394 6.74 21.01 -5.75
N VAL A 395 6.33 20.26 -6.76
CA VAL A 395 4.97 19.71 -6.87
C VAL A 395 4.97 18.21 -6.54
N MET A 396 4.08 17.78 -5.67
CA MET A 396 3.82 16.37 -5.40
C MET A 396 2.56 15.92 -6.14
N SER A 397 2.73 15.08 -7.17
CA SER A 397 1.64 14.71 -8.10
C SER A 397 0.93 13.44 -7.66
N TRP A 398 -0.31 13.58 -7.18
CA TRP A 398 -1.07 12.49 -6.59
C TRP A 398 -2.30 12.08 -7.42
N ARG A 399 -2.95 13.01 -8.13
CA ARG A 399 -4.16 12.74 -8.94
C ARG A 399 -3.86 12.07 -10.29
N GLY A 400 -2.65 11.55 -10.44
CA GLY A 400 -2.12 10.99 -11.67
C GLY A 400 -0.78 11.61 -12.04
N MET A 401 -0.40 11.50 -13.32
CA MET A 401 0.89 11.97 -13.81
C MET A 401 0.84 13.39 -14.39
N GLN A 402 -0.36 13.90 -14.71
CA GLN A 402 -0.51 15.15 -15.46
C GLN A 402 0.01 16.38 -14.70
N GLY A 403 -0.23 16.46 -13.39
CA GLY A 403 0.28 17.55 -12.56
C GLY A 403 1.81 17.65 -12.60
N ALA A 404 2.50 16.51 -12.46
CA ALA A 404 3.94 16.44 -12.63
C ALA A 404 4.41 16.83 -14.04
N ILE A 405 3.73 16.38 -15.09
CA ILE A 405 4.08 16.74 -16.48
C ILE A 405 4.01 18.25 -16.67
N ASP A 406 2.93 18.87 -16.22
CA ASP A 406 2.69 20.31 -16.37
C ASP A 406 3.68 21.15 -15.55
N ALA A 407 4.04 20.70 -14.36
CA ALA A 407 5.02 21.35 -13.49
C ALA A 407 6.45 21.23 -14.04
N ALA A 408 6.88 20.03 -14.44
CA ALA A 408 8.21 19.78 -14.98
C ALA A 408 8.46 20.57 -16.27
N LYS A 409 7.47 20.68 -17.15
CA LYS A 409 7.54 21.51 -18.38
C LYS A 409 7.66 23.01 -18.11
N LYS A 410 7.27 23.47 -16.92
CA LYS A 410 7.46 24.85 -16.45
C LYS A 410 8.80 25.05 -15.73
N GLY A 411 9.59 23.99 -15.56
CA GLY A 411 10.88 24.02 -14.88
C GLY A 411 10.80 23.87 -13.35
N ASN A 412 9.65 23.43 -12.83
CA ASN A 412 9.47 23.12 -11.41
C ASN A 412 9.86 21.68 -11.13
N ASP A 413 10.49 21.45 -9.98
CA ASP A 413 10.79 20.10 -9.50
C ASP A 413 9.51 19.36 -9.11
N VAL A 414 9.48 18.04 -9.34
CA VAL A 414 8.32 17.19 -9.10
C VAL A 414 8.68 15.91 -8.36
N ILE A 415 7.76 15.47 -7.49
CA ILE A 415 7.80 14.19 -6.79
C ILE A 415 6.56 13.40 -7.19
N MET A 416 6.76 12.15 -7.60
CA MET A 416 5.69 11.30 -8.10
C MET A 416 5.06 10.49 -6.98
N THR A 417 3.76 10.69 -6.74
CA THR A 417 2.97 9.92 -5.76
C THR A 417 1.58 9.56 -6.30
N PRO A 418 1.41 9.13 -7.56
CA PRO A 418 0.08 8.96 -8.13
C PRO A 418 -0.72 7.85 -7.41
N THR A 419 -2.00 8.08 -7.15
CA THR A 419 -2.93 7.09 -6.55
C THR A 419 -2.92 5.73 -7.26
N SER A 420 -2.63 5.74 -8.56
CA SER A 420 -2.53 4.52 -9.36
C SER A 420 -1.41 3.57 -8.94
N HIS A 421 -0.35 4.05 -8.28
CA HIS A 421 0.85 3.27 -7.94
C HIS A 421 1.35 3.44 -6.50
N CYS A 422 0.99 4.53 -5.82
CA CYS A 422 1.68 5.00 -4.63
C CYS A 422 0.78 5.20 -3.39
N TYR A 423 -0.51 4.86 -3.43
CA TYR A 423 -1.42 5.01 -2.27
C TYR A 423 -1.57 3.67 -1.55
N PHE A 424 -0.79 3.49 -0.50
CA PHE A 424 -0.69 2.23 0.25
C PHE A 424 -1.82 2.06 1.28
N ASP A 425 -2.74 3.01 1.33
CA ASP A 425 -4.05 2.90 1.96
C ASP A 425 -5.08 2.13 1.14
N TYR A 426 -4.76 1.80 -0.13
CA TYR A 426 -5.65 1.00 -0.99
C TYR A 426 -5.49 -0.50 -0.74
N TYR A 427 -6.56 -1.25 -1.03
CA TYR A 427 -6.51 -2.73 -1.02
C TYR A 427 -5.37 -3.24 -1.89
N GLN A 428 -4.76 -4.35 -1.46
CA GLN A 428 -3.64 -5.01 -2.15
C GLN A 428 -3.98 -6.46 -2.57
N SER A 429 -5.18 -6.94 -2.22
CA SER A 429 -5.77 -8.21 -2.65
C SER A 429 -7.28 -8.05 -2.85
N ASP A 430 -7.87 -8.86 -3.73
CA ASP A 430 -9.33 -8.97 -3.94
C ASP A 430 -10.01 -9.92 -2.94
N ASN A 431 -9.22 -10.53 -2.04
CA ASN A 431 -9.69 -11.42 -1.00
C ASN A 431 -10.73 -10.71 -0.12
N GLU A 432 -11.87 -11.36 0.11
CA GLU A 432 -12.96 -10.82 0.94
C GLU A 432 -12.58 -10.61 2.41
N ASN A 433 -11.54 -11.30 2.87
CA ASN A 433 -11.03 -11.19 4.24
C ASN A 433 -9.93 -10.13 4.40
N GLU A 434 -9.71 -9.27 3.39
CA GLU A 434 -8.85 -8.11 3.60
C GLU A 434 -9.39 -7.21 4.72
N PRO A 435 -8.52 -6.65 5.59
CA PRO A 435 -8.92 -5.60 6.50
C PRO A 435 -9.57 -4.45 5.73
N ILE A 436 -10.54 -3.78 6.37
CA ILE A 436 -11.20 -2.60 5.77
C ILE A 436 -10.14 -1.59 5.34
N ALA A 437 -10.19 -1.19 4.08
CA ALA A 437 -9.40 -0.13 3.48
C ALA A 437 -10.33 0.87 2.79
N ILE A 438 -9.81 2.04 2.40
CA ILE A 438 -10.60 3.12 1.79
C ILE A 438 -11.22 2.73 0.44
N GLY A 439 -10.64 1.73 -0.23
CA GLY A 439 -10.99 1.34 -1.59
C GLY A 439 -9.74 1.08 -2.42
N GLY A 440 -9.87 1.25 -3.74
CA GLY A 440 -8.78 1.06 -4.70
C GLY A 440 -8.29 -0.37 -4.80
N PHE A 441 -7.37 -0.62 -5.74
CA PHE A 441 -6.67 -1.89 -5.87
C PHE A 441 -5.24 -1.64 -6.38
N LEU A 442 -4.28 -1.90 -5.49
CA LEU A 442 -2.86 -1.62 -5.66
C LEU A 442 -2.03 -2.81 -5.16
N PRO A 443 -2.02 -3.94 -5.91
CA PRO A 443 -1.21 -5.10 -5.58
C PRO A 443 0.28 -4.82 -5.77
N LEU A 444 1.13 -5.65 -5.14
CA LEU A 444 2.58 -5.54 -5.16
C LEU A 444 3.18 -5.37 -6.57
N GLU A 445 2.70 -6.17 -7.53
CA GLU A 445 3.13 -6.13 -8.92
C GLU A 445 2.89 -4.77 -9.58
N LYS A 446 1.76 -4.12 -9.24
CA LYS A 446 1.41 -2.81 -9.81
C LYS A 446 2.36 -1.74 -9.28
N VAL A 447 2.69 -1.76 -7.99
CA VAL A 447 3.72 -0.88 -7.41
C VAL A 447 5.07 -1.13 -8.07
N TYR A 448 5.47 -2.40 -8.16
CA TYR A 448 6.74 -2.79 -8.79
C TYR A 448 6.81 -2.39 -10.26
N GLY A 449 5.70 -2.39 -11.00
CA GLY A 449 5.65 -2.03 -12.43
C GLY A 449 5.77 -0.53 -12.71
N PHE A 450 5.79 0.32 -11.68
CA PHE A 450 5.74 1.77 -11.88
C PHE A 450 6.99 2.30 -12.60
N ASN A 451 6.77 3.11 -13.64
CA ASN A 451 7.78 3.98 -14.23
C ASN A 451 7.50 5.43 -13.84
N PRO A 452 8.31 6.05 -12.97
CA PRO A 452 8.05 7.40 -12.48
C PRO A 452 8.31 8.51 -13.50
N ILE A 453 9.04 8.22 -14.58
CA ILE A 453 9.31 9.18 -15.65
C ILE A 453 8.21 9.03 -16.70
N PRO A 454 7.30 10.02 -16.86
CA PRO A 454 6.30 10.01 -17.92
C PRO A 454 6.96 10.05 -19.30
N ASP A 455 6.36 9.36 -20.28
CA ASP A 455 6.86 9.33 -21.66
C ASP A 455 6.79 10.71 -22.34
N GLU A 456 5.95 11.63 -21.82
CA GLU A 456 5.76 12.99 -22.29
C GLU A 456 6.87 13.97 -21.87
N LEU A 457 7.80 13.54 -21.00
CA LEU A 457 8.95 14.33 -20.55
C LEU A 457 10.21 13.93 -21.30
N SER A 458 11.02 14.91 -21.69
CA SER A 458 12.25 14.67 -22.44
C SER A 458 13.39 15.62 -22.06
N GLY A 459 14.64 15.18 -22.26
CA GLY A 459 15.81 16.03 -22.08
C GLY A 459 15.93 16.61 -20.67
N GLU A 460 15.96 17.94 -20.55
CA GLU A 460 16.07 18.65 -19.26
C GLU A 460 14.82 18.49 -18.39
N GLU A 461 13.63 18.28 -18.98
CA GLU A 461 12.37 18.13 -18.24
C GLU A 461 12.42 16.93 -17.29
N ILE A 462 13.09 15.83 -17.70
CA ILE A 462 13.26 14.63 -16.89
C ILE A 462 14.04 14.92 -15.61
N LYS A 463 14.99 15.87 -15.64
CA LYS A 463 15.83 16.19 -14.47
C LYS A 463 15.05 16.84 -13.33
N HIS A 464 13.86 17.38 -13.62
CA HIS A 464 12.94 17.91 -12.63
C HIS A 464 12.18 16.81 -11.89
N VAL A 465 12.14 15.57 -12.39
CA VAL A 465 11.57 14.43 -11.66
C VAL A 465 12.57 13.99 -10.58
N LEU A 466 12.36 14.47 -9.35
CA LEU A 466 13.27 14.20 -8.22
C LEU A 466 13.21 12.75 -7.75
N GLY A 467 12.04 12.14 -7.86
CA GLY A 467 11.80 10.73 -7.53
C GLY A 467 10.37 10.39 -7.14
N VAL A 468 10.21 9.41 -6.25
CA VAL A 468 8.92 8.80 -5.89
C VAL A 468 8.68 8.74 -4.40
N GLN A 469 7.42 8.62 -4.01
CA GLN A 469 7.03 8.31 -2.64
C GLN A 469 5.74 7.50 -2.56
N GLY A 470 5.69 6.57 -1.58
CA GLY A 470 4.49 5.85 -1.20
C GLY A 470 3.79 6.57 -0.06
N ASN A 471 2.48 6.81 -0.19
CA ASN A 471 1.66 7.50 0.77
C ASN A 471 0.86 6.49 1.61
N VAL A 472 1.00 6.58 2.94
CA VAL A 472 0.17 5.83 3.89
C VAL A 472 -0.79 6.79 4.59
N TRP A 473 -2.02 6.88 4.08
CA TRP A 473 -3.15 7.54 4.76
C TRP A 473 -3.81 6.57 5.75
N THR A 474 -4.29 7.06 6.89
CA THR A 474 -4.56 6.19 8.05
C THR A 474 -6.01 6.18 8.54
N GLU A 475 -6.98 6.59 7.72
CA GLU A 475 -8.42 6.52 8.04
C GLU A 475 -8.83 5.14 8.56
N TYR A 476 -8.31 4.08 7.95
CA TYR A 476 -8.65 2.69 8.26
C TYR A 476 -7.49 1.88 8.87
N MET A 477 -6.46 2.56 9.38
CA MET A 477 -5.28 1.93 10.00
C MET A 477 -5.07 2.38 11.46
N PRO A 478 -6.00 2.09 12.40
CA PRO A 478 -5.89 2.54 13.79
C PRO A 478 -4.73 1.94 14.59
N THR A 479 -4.05 0.91 14.09
CA THR A 479 -2.94 0.24 14.78
C THR A 479 -1.66 0.20 13.95
N THR A 480 -0.52 0.08 14.63
CA THR A 480 0.80 -0.07 14.00
C THR A 480 0.85 -1.29 13.09
N ASP A 481 0.24 -2.40 13.50
CA ASP A 481 0.22 -3.65 12.74
C ASP A 481 -0.54 -3.48 11.42
N GLN A 482 -1.59 -2.65 11.39
CA GLN A 482 -2.33 -2.35 10.16
C GLN A 482 -1.52 -1.44 9.22
N VAL A 483 -0.80 -0.45 9.77
CA VAL A 483 0.13 0.37 8.95
C VAL A 483 1.21 -0.51 8.33
N GLU A 484 1.81 -1.39 9.11
CA GLU A 484 2.82 -2.32 8.59
C GLU A 484 2.21 -3.26 7.55
N TYR A 485 1.04 -3.85 7.83
CA TYR A 485 0.37 -4.76 6.91
C TYR A 485 0.09 -4.09 5.56
N MET A 486 -0.32 -2.82 5.59
CA MET A 486 -0.66 -2.06 4.39
C MET A 486 0.59 -1.55 3.65
N ALA A 487 1.66 -1.17 4.36
CA ALA A 487 2.88 -0.67 3.74
C ALA A 487 3.80 -1.79 3.22
N PHE A 488 3.84 -2.95 3.87
CA PHE A 488 4.73 -4.06 3.55
C PHE A 488 3.96 -5.22 2.90
N PRO A 489 4.45 -5.80 1.79
CA PRO A 489 5.78 -5.61 1.20
C PRO A 489 5.85 -4.52 0.10
N ARG A 490 4.82 -3.70 -0.09
CA ARG A 490 4.78 -2.69 -1.19
C ARG A 490 5.91 -1.66 -1.13
N ILE A 491 6.37 -1.28 0.06
CA ILE A 491 7.56 -0.43 0.22
C ILE A 491 8.84 -1.05 -0.37
N LEU A 492 8.98 -2.38 -0.34
CA LEU A 492 10.13 -3.07 -0.95
C LEU A 492 10.08 -2.92 -2.48
N ALA A 493 8.90 -3.09 -3.09
CA ALA A 493 8.73 -2.86 -4.52
C ALA A 493 9.00 -1.41 -4.90
N LEU A 494 8.49 -0.45 -4.11
CA LEU A 494 8.75 0.97 -4.39
C LEU A 494 10.23 1.33 -4.21
N SER A 495 10.94 0.71 -3.26
CA SER A 495 12.38 0.91 -3.10
C SER A 495 13.16 0.51 -4.35
N GLU A 496 12.76 -0.59 -4.99
CA GLU A 496 13.34 -1.06 -6.26
C GLU A 496 13.03 -0.08 -7.41
N VAL A 497 11.81 0.45 -7.47
CA VAL A 497 11.42 1.50 -8.43
C VAL A 497 12.28 2.77 -8.26
N ALA A 498 12.56 3.14 -7.01
CA ALA A 498 13.23 4.38 -6.64
C ALA A 498 14.76 4.30 -6.78
N TRP A 499 15.33 3.10 -6.61
CA TRP A 499 16.77 2.90 -6.55
C TRP A 499 17.32 2.24 -7.81
N SER A 500 16.75 1.10 -8.22
CA SER A 500 17.36 0.23 -9.24
C SER A 500 17.18 0.78 -10.66
N PRO A 501 18.16 0.57 -11.55
CA PRO A 501 18.03 0.93 -12.95
C PRO A 501 16.93 0.09 -13.64
N VAL A 502 16.19 0.70 -14.57
CA VAL A 502 14.99 0.10 -15.19
C VAL A 502 15.32 -1.22 -15.90
N GLU A 503 16.45 -1.28 -16.59
CA GLU A 503 16.89 -2.44 -17.35
C GLU A 503 17.32 -3.64 -16.49
N LYS A 504 17.45 -3.46 -15.16
CA LYS A 504 17.75 -4.54 -14.21
C LYS A 504 16.55 -5.03 -13.44
N ARG A 505 15.41 -4.34 -13.54
CA ARG A 505 14.18 -4.71 -12.84
C ARG A 505 13.56 -5.94 -13.50
N ASP A 506 13.51 -7.04 -12.76
CA ASP A 506 12.81 -8.28 -13.10
C ASP A 506 11.90 -8.67 -11.93
N TYR A 507 10.58 -8.70 -12.17
CA TYR A 507 9.61 -8.95 -11.11
C TYR A 507 9.73 -10.35 -10.48
N ASN A 508 10.10 -11.37 -11.28
CA ASN A 508 10.26 -12.72 -10.77
C ASN A 508 11.51 -12.81 -9.87
N LEU A 509 12.59 -12.12 -10.26
CA LEU A 509 13.78 -12.02 -9.42
C LEU A 509 13.48 -11.25 -8.12
N PHE A 510 12.74 -10.13 -8.21
CA PHE A 510 12.28 -9.37 -7.05
C PHE A 510 11.46 -10.24 -6.09
N VAL A 511 10.51 -11.03 -6.60
CA VAL A 511 9.71 -11.97 -5.81
C VAL A 511 10.59 -12.99 -5.09
N ASN A 512 11.57 -13.60 -5.78
CA ASN A 512 12.51 -14.54 -5.15
C ASN A 512 13.33 -13.85 -4.05
N ASN A 513 13.80 -12.63 -4.29
CA ASN A 513 14.54 -11.86 -3.29
C ASN A 513 13.66 -11.46 -2.10
N LEU A 514 12.39 -11.17 -2.35
CA LEU A 514 11.40 -10.84 -1.32
C LEU A 514 11.17 -12.04 -0.40
N GLU A 515 11.04 -13.26 -0.93
CA GLU A 515 10.94 -14.47 -0.10
C GLU A 515 12.13 -14.63 0.85
N VAL A 516 13.35 -14.28 0.41
CA VAL A 516 14.55 -14.27 1.25
C VAL A 516 14.50 -13.14 2.30
N MET A 517 13.80 -12.04 2.01
CA MET A 517 13.63 -10.91 2.90
C MET A 517 12.54 -11.13 3.97
N LEU A 518 11.51 -11.95 3.72
CA LEU A 518 10.39 -12.16 4.65
C LEU A 518 10.85 -12.58 6.06
N PRO A 519 11.77 -13.54 6.24
CA PRO A 519 12.26 -13.89 7.58
C PRO A 519 13.00 -12.72 8.28
N ARG A 520 13.55 -11.76 7.51
CA ARG A 520 14.16 -10.55 8.09
C ARG A 520 13.10 -9.60 8.59
N LEU A 521 12.00 -9.44 7.84
CA LEU A 521 10.84 -8.69 8.30
C LEU A 521 10.25 -9.31 9.57
N ASP A 522 10.16 -10.64 9.65
CA ASP A 522 9.75 -11.36 10.87
C ASP A 522 10.68 -11.06 12.05
N ALA A 523 12.00 -11.10 11.84
CA ALA A 523 12.99 -10.79 12.88
C ALA A 523 12.97 -9.31 13.33
N MET A 524 12.51 -8.41 12.45
CA MET A 524 12.25 -7.00 12.75
C MET A 524 10.86 -6.77 13.36
N ASP A 525 10.08 -7.84 13.57
CA ASP A 525 8.70 -7.82 14.05
C ASP A 525 7.75 -6.99 13.16
N ILE A 526 8.02 -6.86 11.86
CA ILE A 526 7.18 -6.12 10.92
C ILE A 526 6.02 -7.02 10.48
N LYS A 527 4.77 -6.59 10.72
CA LYS A 527 3.59 -7.28 10.19
C LYS A 527 3.43 -6.93 8.72
N TYR A 528 3.58 -7.89 7.81
CA TYR A 528 3.41 -7.65 6.38
C TYR A 528 2.24 -8.44 5.80
N ALA A 529 1.68 -7.93 4.73
CA ALA A 529 0.73 -8.67 3.93
C ALA A 529 1.43 -9.82 3.17
N ASN A 530 0.82 -11.00 3.16
CA ASN A 530 1.42 -12.20 2.57
C ASN A 530 0.70 -12.65 1.29
N HIS A 531 0.32 -11.68 0.46
CA HIS A 531 -0.42 -11.92 -0.80
C HIS A 531 0.41 -12.60 -1.88
N LEU A 532 1.73 -12.71 -1.70
CA LEU A 532 2.65 -13.35 -2.64
C LEU A 532 2.22 -14.80 -2.97
N TYR A 533 1.72 -15.51 -1.95
CA TYR A 533 1.30 -16.89 -2.02
C TYR A 533 -0.21 -17.05 -2.30
N GLU A 534 -0.91 -15.98 -2.71
CA GLU A 534 -2.31 -16.12 -3.08
C GLU A 534 -2.48 -17.00 -4.31
N ILE A 535 -3.61 -17.71 -4.31
CA ILE A 535 -4.06 -18.54 -5.42
C ILE A 535 -5.16 -17.78 -6.13
N GLU A 536 -5.02 -17.65 -7.44
CA GLU A 536 -6.07 -17.19 -8.34
C GLU A 536 -6.74 -18.39 -8.98
N GLY A 537 -8.07 -18.36 -9.03
CA GLY A 537 -8.91 -19.37 -9.66
C GLY A 537 -9.71 -18.80 -10.82
N ASN A 538 -9.84 -19.55 -11.90
CA ASN A 538 -10.71 -19.20 -13.02
C ASN A 538 -11.35 -20.46 -13.63
N LEU A 539 -12.65 -20.40 -13.93
CA LEU A 539 -13.34 -21.48 -14.66
C LEU A 539 -13.11 -21.30 -16.17
N ASN A 540 -12.58 -22.33 -16.83
CA ASN A 540 -12.33 -22.31 -18.27
C ASN A 540 -13.57 -22.75 -19.07
N LYS A 541 -13.48 -22.70 -20.41
CA LYS A 541 -14.60 -23.03 -21.31
C LYS A 541 -15.02 -24.49 -21.29
N ASP A 542 -14.13 -25.37 -20.84
CA ASP A 542 -14.37 -26.82 -20.76
C ASP A 542 -14.96 -27.23 -19.40
N GLN A 543 -15.41 -26.26 -18.59
CA GLN A 543 -15.93 -26.47 -17.23
C GLN A 543 -14.88 -27.10 -16.30
N GLU A 544 -13.62 -26.66 -16.45
CA GLU A 544 -12.53 -27.04 -15.56
C GLU A 544 -11.98 -25.80 -14.85
N TYR A 545 -11.74 -25.92 -13.56
CA TYR A 545 -11.24 -24.83 -12.74
C TYR A 545 -9.72 -24.81 -12.73
N GLU A 546 -9.16 -23.70 -13.17
CA GLU A 546 -7.73 -23.46 -13.28
C GLU A 546 -7.25 -22.71 -12.04
N LEU A 547 -6.24 -23.25 -11.38
CA LEU A 547 -5.58 -22.62 -10.23
C LEU A 547 -4.21 -22.14 -10.66
N SER A 548 -3.83 -20.95 -10.21
CA SER A 548 -2.50 -20.41 -10.44
C SER A 548 -2.03 -19.63 -9.22
N THR A 549 -0.71 -19.48 -9.08
CA THR A 549 -0.10 -18.62 -8.07
C THR A 549 1.08 -17.90 -8.71
N LYS A 550 1.36 -16.67 -8.25
CA LYS A 550 2.47 -15.86 -8.76
C LYS A 550 3.82 -16.32 -8.22
N THR A 551 3.84 -17.16 -7.18
CA THR A 551 5.10 -17.66 -6.60
C THR A 551 5.66 -18.81 -7.43
N LEU A 552 6.90 -18.64 -7.92
CA LEU A 552 7.59 -19.66 -8.71
C LEU A 552 8.13 -20.79 -7.82
N GLY A 553 8.18 -22.00 -8.38
CA GLY A 553 8.83 -23.15 -7.72
C GLY A 553 8.09 -23.72 -6.52
N LYS A 554 6.86 -23.27 -6.23
CA LYS A 554 5.99 -23.82 -5.17
C LYS A 554 4.92 -24.74 -5.75
N GLU A 555 4.36 -25.58 -4.88
CA GLU A 555 3.27 -26.48 -5.24
C GLU A 555 1.94 -25.93 -4.76
N ILE A 556 0.89 -25.96 -5.59
CA ILE A 556 -0.49 -25.81 -5.11
C ILE A 556 -1.00 -27.19 -4.72
N ARG A 557 -1.60 -27.31 -3.54
CA ARG A 557 -2.30 -28.54 -3.12
C ARG A 557 -3.75 -28.23 -2.82
N TYR A 558 -4.63 -29.19 -3.11
CA TYR A 558 -6.06 -28.97 -3.02
C TYR A 558 -6.86 -30.19 -2.56
N THR A 559 -8.11 -29.93 -2.20
CA THR A 559 -9.19 -30.86 -1.85
C THR A 559 -10.49 -30.35 -2.46
N THR A 560 -11.44 -31.24 -2.77
CA THR A 560 -12.74 -30.87 -3.38
C THR A 560 -13.93 -31.17 -2.46
N ASP A 561 -13.67 -31.73 -1.28
CA ASP A 561 -14.66 -32.15 -0.29
C ASP A 561 -14.81 -31.13 0.86
N GLY A 562 -14.17 -29.96 0.76
CA GLY A 562 -14.18 -28.91 1.78
C GLY A 562 -13.25 -29.15 2.98
N THR A 563 -12.45 -30.22 3.00
CA THR A 563 -11.38 -30.40 4.01
C THR A 563 -10.18 -29.48 3.72
N GLU A 564 -9.39 -29.10 4.72
CA GLU A 564 -8.19 -28.27 4.46
C GLU A 564 -7.06 -29.11 3.82
N PRO A 565 -6.38 -28.59 2.78
CA PRO A 565 -5.25 -29.28 2.18
C PRO A 565 -4.08 -29.37 3.16
N ASN A 566 -3.35 -30.49 3.12
CA ASN A 566 -2.14 -30.73 3.92
C ASN A 566 -1.03 -31.34 3.06
N ALA A 567 0.09 -31.70 3.69
CA ALA A 567 1.25 -32.31 3.05
C ALA A 567 0.96 -33.57 2.20
N ASN A 568 -0.15 -34.26 2.45
CA ASN A 568 -0.57 -35.46 1.72
C ASN A 568 -1.70 -35.20 0.71
N SER A 569 -2.24 -33.99 0.64
CA SER A 569 -3.28 -33.61 -0.32
C SER A 569 -2.76 -33.60 -1.75
N THR A 570 -3.68 -33.73 -2.70
CA THR A 570 -3.40 -33.79 -4.14
C THR A 570 -2.66 -32.55 -4.60
N ILE A 571 -1.55 -32.75 -5.31
CA ILE A 571 -0.81 -31.67 -5.97
C ILE A 571 -1.56 -31.29 -7.25
N TYR A 572 -1.86 -30.00 -7.38
CA TYR A 572 -2.46 -29.44 -8.58
C TYR A 572 -1.47 -29.52 -9.76
N LYS A 573 -1.86 -30.22 -10.82
CA LYS A 573 -1.04 -30.42 -12.04
C LYS A 573 -1.80 -30.15 -13.34
N SER A 574 -3.13 -30.07 -13.25
CA SER A 574 -4.04 -29.89 -14.38
C SER A 574 -5.35 -29.29 -13.86
N PRO A 575 -6.14 -28.62 -14.71
CA PRO A 575 -7.44 -28.07 -14.34
C PRO A 575 -8.35 -29.10 -13.65
N ILE A 576 -9.17 -28.64 -12.70
CA ILE A 576 -10.04 -29.48 -11.86
C ILE A 576 -11.43 -29.54 -12.51
N PRO A 577 -11.92 -30.71 -12.95
CA PRO A 577 -13.24 -30.80 -13.59
C PRO A 577 -14.38 -30.42 -12.63
N PHE A 578 -15.24 -29.50 -13.05
CA PHE A 578 -16.46 -29.14 -12.34
C PHE A 578 -17.66 -29.86 -12.97
N LYS A 579 -18.07 -30.97 -12.34
CA LYS A 579 -19.16 -31.85 -12.84
C LYS A 579 -20.24 -32.16 -11.81
N GLU A 580 -20.01 -31.75 -10.57
CA GLU A 580 -20.90 -31.93 -9.43
C GLU A 580 -20.61 -30.83 -8.40
N ASN A 581 -21.48 -30.68 -7.41
CA ASN A 581 -21.23 -29.76 -6.31
C ASN A 581 -19.91 -30.10 -5.63
N MET A 582 -19.07 -29.09 -5.40
CA MET A 582 -17.80 -29.28 -4.69
C MET A 582 -17.43 -28.03 -3.91
N ILE A 583 -16.66 -28.22 -2.84
CA ILE A 583 -16.01 -27.14 -2.10
C ILE A 583 -14.52 -27.32 -2.32
N LEU A 584 -13.98 -26.53 -3.25
CA LEU A 584 -12.56 -26.53 -3.56
C LEU A 584 -11.83 -25.72 -2.50
N LYS A 585 -10.91 -26.37 -1.79
CA LYS A 585 -9.94 -25.69 -0.94
C LYS A 585 -8.54 -25.93 -1.47
N ALA A 586 -7.74 -24.88 -1.56
CA ALA A 586 -6.37 -24.96 -2.06
C ALA A 586 -5.42 -24.07 -1.25
N GLN A 587 -4.14 -24.45 -1.21
CA GLN A 587 -3.10 -23.64 -0.58
C GLN A 587 -1.74 -23.89 -1.24
N VAL A 588 -0.86 -22.90 -1.20
CA VAL A 588 0.52 -23.00 -1.68
C VAL A 588 1.36 -23.74 -0.63
N PHE A 589 2.28 -24.58 -1.08
CA PHE A 589 3.19 -25.34 -0.22
C PHE A 589 4.65 -25.16 -0.65
N ASP A 590 5.52 -25.03 0.34
CA ASP A 590 6.97 -25.13 0.21
C ASP A 590 7.48 -26.27 1.09
N ASN A 591 8.09 -27.29 0.48
CA ASN A 591 8.61 -28.46 1.19
C ASN A 591 7.60 -29.05 2.21
N ALA A 592 6.35 -29.22 1.78
CA ALA A 592 5.23 -29.72 2.59
C ALA A 592 4.75 -28.82 3.75
N GLN A 593 5.27 -27.59 3.87
CA GLN A 593 4.71 -26.56 4.76
C GLN A 593 3.72 -25.67 3.99
N PRO A 594 2.52 -25.42 4.53
CA PRO A 594 1.57 -24.50 3.91
C PRO A 594 2.07 -23.05 4.01
N LEU A 595 1.84 -22.29 2.95
CA LEU A 595 2.15 -20.87 2.81
C LEU A 595 0.90 -20.09 2.43
N GLY A 596 0.90 -18.79 2.76
CA GLY A 596 -0.20 -17.90 2.43
C GLY A 596 -1.53 -18.29 3.09
N ARG A 597 -2.61 -17.73 2.55
CA ARG A 597 -3.97 -18.01 3.01
C ARG A 597 -4.55 -19.22 2.30
N LEU A 598 -5.53 -19.84 2.95
CA LEU A 598 -6.37 -20.86 2.36
C LEU A 598 -7.26 -20.22 1.27
N PHE A 599 -7.16 -20.71 0.05
CA PHE A 599 -8.12 -20.44 -1.01
C PHE A 599 -9.35 -21.35 -0.82
N SER A 600 -10.54 -20.79 -0.97
CA SER A 600 -11.79 -21.54 -0.90
C SER A 600 -12.74 -21.05 -1.98
N GLN A 601 -13.31 -21.98 -2.74
CA GLN A 601 -14.32 -21.71 -3.74
C GLN A 601 -15.41 -22.78 -3.65
N GLU A 602 -16.64 -22.34 -3.45
CA GLU A 602 -17.81 -23.21 -3.53
C GLU A 602 -18.33 -23.24 -4.96
N PHE A 603 -18.69 -24.44 -5.43
CA PHE A 603 -19.25 -24.67 -6.75
C PHE A 603 -20.61 -25.36 -6.61
N LEU A 604 -21.62 -24.77 -7.24
CA LEU A 604 -22.98 -25.25 -7.31
C LEU A 604 -23.28 -25.75 -8.72
N TYR A 605 -23.30 -27.06 -8.91
CA TYR A 605 -23.68 -27.66 -10.17
C TYR A 605 -25.20 -27.59 -10.37
N HIS A 606 -25.62 -27.04 -11.51
CA HIS A 606 -27.01 -27.00 -11.95
C HIS A 606 -27.10 -27.10 -13.48
N LYS A 607 -28.30 -27.26 -14.05
CA LYS A 607 -28.49 -27.54 -15.49
C LYS A 607 -28.15 -26.38 -16.42
N GLY A 608 -27.84 -25.20 -15.86
CA GLY A 608 -27.35 -24.04 -16.60
C GLY A 608 -25.86 -24.12 -16.87
N VAL A 609 -25.10 -24.83 -16.01
CA VAL A 609 -23.66 -24.99 -16.14
C VAL A 609 -23.34 -25.73 -17.45
N GLY A 610 -22.54 -25.08 -18.30
CA GLY A 610 -22.18 -25.58 -19.63
C GLY A 610 -23.20 -25.26 -20.75
N ALA A 611 -24.31 -24.58 -20.44
CA ALA A 611 -25.22 -24.05 -21.46
C ALA A 611 -24.58 -22.89 -22.25
N THR A 612 -25.17 -22.53 -23.39
CA THR A 612 -24.77 -21.33 -24.14
C THR A 612 -25.59 -20.14 -23.67
N ILE A 613 -24.95 -19.03 -23.31
CA ILE A 613 -25.61 -17.81 -22.88
C ILE A 613 -25.30 -16.63 -23.80
N THR A 614 -26.31 -15.79 -24.05
CA THR A 614 -26.16 -14.49 -24.71
C THR A 614 -26.91 -13.42 -23.94
N ILE A 615 -26.36 -12.21 -23.93
CA ILE A 615 -26.95 -11.02 -23.31
C ILE A 615 -27.03 -9.90 -24.35
N ASN A 616 -28.09 -9.08 -24.29
CA ASN A 616 -28.34 -8.02 -25.29
C ASN A 616 -27.30 -6.90 -25.30
N HIS A 617 -26.60 -6.67 -24.19
CA HIS A 617 -25.44 -5.77 -24.09
C HIS A 617 -24.46 -6.29 -23.03
N PRO A 618 -23.15 -6.02 -23.15
CA PRO A 618 -22.17 -6.47 -22.17
C PRO A 618 -22.36 -5.75 -20.83
N PRO A 619 -21.97 -6.38 -19.70
CA PRO A 619 -21.95 -5.70 -18.41
C PRO A 619 -21.02 -4.48 -18.46
N HIS A 620 -21.26 -3.52 -17.57
CA HIS A 620 -20.47 -2.31 -17.51
C HIS A 620 -19.01 -2.62 -17.16
N LYS A 621 -18.05 -1.90 -17.76
CA LYS A 621 -16.61 -2.17 -17.59
C LYS A 621 -16.13 -2.14 -16.14
N SER A 622 -16.79 -1.35 -15.30
CA SER A 622 -16.49 -1.26 -13.87
C SER A 622 -16.99 -2.47 -13.06
N TYR A 623 -17.93 -3.24 -13.59
CA TYR A 623 -18.61 -4.36 -12.91
C TYR A 623 -18.87 -5.49 -13.92
N SER A 624 -17.84 -5.89 -14.64
CA SER A 624 -17.97 -6.88 -15.72
C SER A 624 -18.09 -8.32 -15.23
N GLY A 625 -17.70 -8.58 -13.97
CA GLY A 625 -17.53 -9.91 -13.41
C GLY A 625 -16.75 -10.84 -14.35
N SER A 626 -17.15 -12.12 -14.34
CA SER A 626 -16.71 -13.17 -15.29
C SER A 626 -17.35 -13.05 -16.69
N GLY A 627 -17.97 -11.90 -17.01
CA GLY A 627 -18.76 -11.70 -18.22
C GLY A 627 -20.03 -12.55 -18.25
N ALA A 628 -20.71 -12.62 -19.40
CA ALA A 628 -22.02 -13.29 -19.52
C ALA A 628 -22.04 -14.74 -18.99
N ASN A 629 -20.95 -15.50 -19.16
CA ASN A 629 -20.84 -16.87 -18.64
C ASN A 629 -20.86 -16.94 -17.11
N GLY A 630 -20.51 -15.86 -16.42
CA GLY A 630 -20.61 -15.74 -14.96
C GLY A 630 -22.03 -15.78 -14.41
N LEU A 631 -23.06 -15.75 -15.27
CA LEU A 631 -24.45 -15.94 -14.86
C LEU A 631 -24.89 -17.41 -14.88
N ILE A 632 -24.03 -18.33 -15.37
CA ILE A 632 -24.29 -19.77 -15.47
C ILE A 632 -23.02 -20.60 -15.19
N ASN A 633 -22.06 -20.08 -14.41
CA ASN A 633 -20.77 -20.74 -14.17
C ASN A 633 -20.77 -21.65 -12.93
N GLY A 634 -21.88 -21.72 -12.20
CA GLY A 634 -22.04 -22.45 -10.95
C GLY A 634 -21.33 -21.81 -9.77
N ILE A 635 -20.90 -20.55 -9.86
CA ILE A 635 -20.25 -19.80 -8.79
C ILE A 635 -21.17 -18.66 -8.36
N VAL A 636 -21.54 -18.68 -7.09
CA VAL A 636 -22.48 -17.73 -6.50
C VAL A 636 -21.70 -16.53 -5.95
N GLY A 637 -22.09 -15.33 -6.34
CA GLY A 637 -21.54 -14.07 -5.82
C GLY A 637 -21.89 -13.84 -4.36
N SER A 638 -21.09 -13.02 -3.69
CA SER A 638 -21.17 -12.75 -2.26
C SER A 638 -22.53 -12.18 -1.86
N ASP A 639 -23.07 -12.67 -0.75
CA ASP A 639 -24.31 -12.14 -0.16
C ASP A 639 -24.14 -10.72 0.43
N THR A 640 -22.90 -10.27 0.63
CA THR A 640 -22.61 -9.03 1.40
C THR A 640 -21.93 -7.93 0.58
N ARG A 641 -21.24 -8.27 -0.52
CA ARG A 641 -20.58 -7.30 -1.41
C ARG A 641 -21.00 -7.54 -2.86
N TYR A 642 -21.16 -6.47 -3.63
CA TYR A 642 -21.51 -6.52 -5.05
C TYR A 642 -20.30 -6.28 -5.98
N GLY A 643 -19.10 -6.09 -5.42
CA GLY A 643 -17.87 -5.79 -6.16
C GLY A 643 -16.93 -6.99 -6.34
N ASP A 644 -17.43 -8.22 -6.20
CA ASP A 644 -16.63 -9.41 -6.46
C ASP A 644 -16.61 -9.79 -7.95
N LYS A 645 -16.08 -10.98 -8.27
CA LYS A 645 -15.92 -11.46 -9.65
C LYS A 645 -17.21 -12.01 -10.27
N GLU A 646 -18.28 -12.19 -9.50
CA GLU A 646 -19.48 -12.90 -9.95
C GLU A 646 -20.69 -11.98 -10.14
N TRP A 647 -20.75 -10.85 -9.43
CA TRP A 647 -21.79 -9.84 -9.67
C TRP A 647 -21.55 -9.04 -10.97
N LEU A 648 -22.53 -9.06 -11.89
CA LEU A 648 -22.52 -8.27 -13.13
C LEU A 648 -23.41 -7.04 -13.00
N GLY A 649 -22.85 -5.86 -13.28
CA GLY A 649 -23.55 -4.57 -13.19
C GLY A 649 -23.98 -4.01 -14.55
N PHE A 650 -25.23 -3.58 -14.64
CA PHE A 650 -25.84 -2.95 -15.82
C PHE A 650 -26.45 -1.59 -15.47
N TRP A 651 -26.14 -0.55 -16.26
CA TRP A 651 -26.53 0.82 -15.96
C TRP A 651 -27.75 1.27 -16.77
N GLY A 652 -28.91 1.36 -16.12
CA GLY A 652 -30.12 2.02 -16.65
C GLY A 652 -30.85 1.35 -17.81
N ASP A 653 -30.26 0.33 -18.42
CA ASP A 653 -30.83 -0.42 -19.54
C ASP A 653 -31.52 -1.71 -19.07
N ASP A 654 -32.58 -2.11 -19.80
CA ASP A 654 -33.21 -3.42 -19.63
C ASP A 654 -32.24 -4.52 -20.07
N LEU A 655 -32.22 -5.62 -19.32
CA LEU A 655 -31.39 -6.79 -19.59
C LEU A 655 -32.25 -7.89 -20.23
N GLU A 656 -31.78 -8.42 -21.35
CA GLU A 656 -32.34 -9.63 -21.98
C GLU A 656 -31.26 -10.69 -22.07
N ILE A 657 -31.55 -11.87 -21.52
CA ILE A 657 -30.65 -13.01 -21.43
C ILE A 657 -31.30 -14.17 -22.18
N GLU A 658 -30.54 -14.85 -23.03
CA GLU A 658 -30.96 -16.12 -23.62
C GLU A 658 -29.99 -17.22 -23.22
N ILE A 659 -30.52 -18.31 -22.67
CA ILE A 659 -29.78 -19.51 -22.31
C ILE A 659 -30.28 -20.64 -23.20
N ASP A 660 -29.38 -21.29 -23.93
CA ASP A 660 -29.66 -22.41 -24.82
C ASP A 660 -28.95 -23.67 -24.32
N PHE A 661 -29.73 -24.74 -24.16
CA PHE A 661 -29.24 -26.05 -23.76
C PHE A 661 -28.89 -26.88 -25.00
N GLU A 662 -27.85 -27.71 -24.90
CA GLU A 662 -27.43 -28.59 -26.01
C GLU A 662 -28.54 -29.58 -26.38
N THR A 663 -29.24 -30.10 -25.37
CA THR A 663 -30.40 -30.99 -25.50
C THR A 663 -31.60 -30.41 -24.75
N GLU A 664 -32.80 -30.90 -25.07
CA GLU A 664 -33.99 -30.61 -24.26
C GLU A 664 -33.80 -31.14 -22.83
N ILE A 665 -34.14 -30.32 -21.84
CA ILE A 665 -34.03 -30.65 -20.42
C ILE A 665 -35.31 -30.33 -19.67
N SER A 666 -35.58 -31.10 -18.62
CA SER A 666 -36.67 -30.84 -17.68
C SER A 666 -36.25 -29.77 -16.68
N VAL A 667 -36.93 -28.64 -16.60
CA VAL A 667 -36.64 -27.56 -15.63
C VAL A 667 -37.74 -27.53 -14.57
N ASN A 668 -37.35 -27.77 -13.32
CA ASN A 668 -38.25 -27.70 -12.18
C ASN A 668 -38.35 -26.28 -11.62
N GLN A 669 -37.21 -25.57 -11.57
CA GLN A 669 -37.11 -24.28 -10.92
C GLN A 669 -35.96 -23.46 -11.49
N ILE A 670 -36.14 -22.14 -11.53
CA ILE A 670 -35.07 -21.18 -11.78
C ILE A 670 -34.95 -20.26 -10.56
N ILE A 671 -33.73 -19.99 -10.12
CA ILE A 671 -33.45 -19.05 -9.04
C ILE A 671 -32.64 -17.89 -9.61
N LEU A 672 -33.07 -16.67 -9.32
CA LEU A 672 -32.37 -15.44 -9.67
C LEU A 672 -31.93 -14.72 -8.41
N ARG A 673 -30.74 -14.15 -8.42
CA ARG A 673 -30.20 -13.35 -7.32
C ARG A 673 -29.86 -11.95 -7.82
N PHE A 674 -30.35 -10.95 -7.11
CA PHE A 674 -30.14 -9.53 -7.39
C PHE A 674 -29.60 -8.82 -6.16
N ASN A 675 -28.61 -7.94 -6.34
CA ASN A 675 -28.20 -7.04 -5.26
C ASN A 675 -29.17 -5.84 -5.20
N ASP A 676 -29.49 -5.37 -4.00
CA ASP A 676 -30.45 -4.27 -3.75
C ASP A 676 -29.85 -3.19 -2.81
N SER A 677 -28.55 -2.91 -2.97
CA SER A 677 -27.85 -1.86 -2.21
C SER A 677 -28.23 -0.44 -2.67
N ASN A 678 -29.41 0.03 -2.27
CA ASN A 678 -29.99 1.29 -2.78
C ASN A 678 -29.12 2.53 -2.53
N GLY A 679 -28.34 2.59 -1.43
CA GLY A 679 -27.38 3.67 -1.17
C GLY A 679 -26.27 3.78 -2.22
N GLN A 680 -26.03 2.71 -2.98
CA GLN A 680 -25.06 2.60 -4.06
C GLN A 680 -25.72 2.69 -5.43
N TRP A 681 -26.98 3.15 -5.47
CA TRP A 681 -27.80 3.30 -6.67
C TRP A 681 -28.16 1.97 -7.33
N ILE A 682 -27.96 0.85 -6.62
CA ILE A 682 -28.27 -0.51 -7.06
C ILE A 682 -29.68 -0.85 -6.59
N TYR A 683 -30.55 -1.19 -7.54
CA TYR A 683 -31.93 -1.56 -7.28
C TYR A 683 -32.28 -2.85 -7.99
N ALA A 684 -32.86 -3.78 -7.23
CA ALA A 684 -33.44 -4.99 -7.81
C ALA A 684 -34.62 -4.65 -8.73
N PRO A 685 -34.85 -5.43 -9.80
CA PRO A 685 -35.99 -5.21 -10.70
C PRO A 685 -37.32 -5.42 -9.95
N LYS A 686 -38.40 -4.83 -10.47
CA LYS A 686 -39.75 -5.02 -9.88
C LYS A 686 -40.38 -6.35 -10.29
N GLU A 687 -39.98 -6.83 -11.45
CA GLU A 687 -40.54 -7.99 -12.11
C GLU A 687 -39.56 -8.55 -13.14
N VAL A 688 -39.72 -9.83 -13.45
CA VAL A 688 -38.96 -10.55 -14.46
C VAL A 688 -39.91 -11.36 -15.33
N TRP A 689 -39.56 -11.54 -16.60
CA TRP A 689 -40.34 -12.31 -17.57
C TRP A 689 -39.51 -13.45 -18.13
N PHE A 690 -40.12 -14.64 -18.19
CA PHE A 690 -39.52 -15.80 -18.81
C PHE A 690 -40.30 -16.21 -20.05
N TYR A 691 -39.56 -16.59 -21.09
CA TYR A 691 -40.07 -17.10 -22.37
C TYR A 691 -39.32 -18.39 -22.72
N PRO A 692 -39.86 -19.58 -22.35
CA PRO A 692 -39.31 -20.86 -22.76
C PRO A 692 -39.30 -20.98 -24.30
N LYS A 693 -38.17 -21.39 -24.88
CA LYS A 693 -38.03 -21.59 -26.33
C LYS A 693 -38.74 -22.89 -26.77
N GLU A 694 -39.25 -22.91 -28.01
CA GLU A 694 -39.90 -24.04 -28.70
C GLU A 694 -41.28 -24.51 -28.20
N PHE A 695 -41.83 -23.95 -27.12
CA PHE A 695 -43.23 -24.15 -26.71
C PHE A 695 -44.12 -22.94 -27.05
N LEU A 696 -45.45 -23.12 -26.99
CA LEU A 696 -46.40 -21.99 -27.02
C LEU A 696 -45.91 -20.92 -26.03
N PRO A 697 -45.80 -19.64 -26.41
CA PRO A 697 -45.24 -18.61 -25.53
C PRO A 697 -46.05 -18.53 -24.24
N SER A 698 -45.55 -19.15 -23.18
CA SER A 698 -46.02 -18.96 -21.81
C SER A 698 -45.19 -17.84 -21.20
N ILE A 699 -45.86 -16.74 -20.88
CA ILE A 699 -45.21 -15.61 -20.20
C ILE A 699 -45.35 -15.85 -18.70
N HIS A 700 -44.22 -16.08 -18.03
CA HIS A 700 -44.18 -16.13 -16.57
C HIS A 700 -43.69 -14.76 -16.07
N GLN A 701 -44.64 -13.90 -15.69
CA GLN A 701 -44.34 -12.63 -15.03
C GLN A 701 -44.29 -12.87 -13.52
N VAL A 702 -43.16 -12.57 -12.89
CA VAL A 702 -42.96 -12.79 -11.45
C VAL A 702 -42.68 -11.46 -10.76
N PRO A 703 -43.59 -10.94 -9.92
CA PRO A 703 -43.29 -9.78 -9.08
C PRO A 703 -42.31 -10.17 -7.97
N LEU A 704 -41.33 -9.31 -7.73
CA LEU A 704 -40.25 -9.59 -6.77
C LEU A 704 -40.57 -9.08 -5.36
N ARG A 705 -40.18 -9.85 -4.34
CA ARG A 705 -40.42 -9.54 -2.93
C ARG A 705 -39.15 -9.08 -2.23
N TYR A 706 -39.06 -7.78 -2.00
CA TYR A 706 -37.92 -7.15 -1.33
C TYR A 706 -37.73 -7.64 0.11
N SER A 707 -36.47 -7.89 0.48
CA SER A 707 -36.08 -8.27 1.84
C SER A 707 -35.49 -7.05 2.57
N GLU A 708 -35.28 -7.14 3.90
CA GLU A 708 -34.54 -6.10 4.64
C GLU A 708 -33.03 -6.12 4.37
N ASN A 709 -32.54 -7.13 3.63
CA ASN A 709 -31.13 -7.28 3.27
C ASN A 709 -30.87 -6.79 1.85
N ASN A 710 -29.63 -6.37 1.57
CA ASN A 710 -29.17 -5.93 0.24
C ASN A 710 -29.10 -7.06 -0.81
N LEU A 711 -29.69 -8.23 -0.54
CA LEU A 711 -29.78 -9.37 -1.45
C LEU A 711 -31.25 -9.75 -1.63
N LEU A 712 -31.67 -9.83 -2.88
CA LEU A 712 -32.94 -10.38 -3.31
C LEU A 712 -32.69 -11.71 -4.03
N GLU A 713 -33.09 -12.80 -3.39
CA GLU A 713 -33.15 -14.12 -4.02
C GLU A 713 -34.59 -14.48 -4.35
N GLN A 714 -34.86 -14.82 -5.61
CA GLN A 714 -36.18 -15.20 -6.09
C GLN A 714 -36.15 -16.61 -6.68
N GLU A 715 -36.95 -17.47 -6.08
CA GLU A 715 -37.27 -18.80 -6.57
C GLU A 715 -38.50 -18.76 -7.51
N ILE A 716 -38.37 -19.30 -8.73
CA ILE A 716 -39.44 -19.36 -9.74
C ILE A 716 -39.71 -20.83 -10.13
N PRO A 717 -40.90 -21.37 -9.83
CA PRO A 717 -41.25 -22.75 -10.20
C PRO A 717 -41.63 -22.88 -11.68
N PHE A 718 -41.08 -23.91 -12.32
CA PHE A 718 -41.40 -24.35 -13.69
C PHE A 718 -42.06 -25.74 -13.73
N ASN A 719 -42.15 -26.45 -12.60
CA ASN A 719 -42.91 -27.69 -12.43
C ASN A 719 -42.54 -28.81 -13.42
N ASN A 720 -41.25 -28.99 -13.68
CA ASN A 720 -40.67 -29.96 -14.62
C ASN A 720 -41.10 -29.69 -16.08
N GLN A 721 -41.08 -28.42 -16.47
CA GLN A 721 -41.32 -28.03 -17.85
C GLN A 721 -40.10 -28.37 -18.71
N GLU A 722 -40.31 -29.15 -19.77
CA GLU A 722 -39.27 -29.40 -20.77
C GLU A 722 -38.99 -28.13 -21.58
N MET A 723 -37.72 -27.83 -21.83
CA MET A 723 -37.31 -26.73 -22.70
C MET A 723 -35.90 -26.95 -23.25
N LYS A 724 -35.65 -26.44 -24.46
CA LYS A 724 -34.33 -26.43 -25.10
C LYS A 724 -33.57 -25.10 -24.90
N GLY A 725 -34.25 -24.10 -24.37
CA GLY A 725 -33.67 -22.84 -23.98
C GLY A 725 -34.71 -21.93 -23.36
N ILE A 726 -34.26 -20.81 -22.82
CA ILE A 726 -35.11 -19.83 -22.16
C ILE A 726 -34.60 -18.42 -22.42
N LYS A 727 -35.51 -17.51 -22.72
CA LYS A 727 -35.24 -16.07 -22.72
C LYS A 727 -35.77 -15.45 -21.43
N ILE A 728 -34.94 -14.66 -20.76
CA ILE A 728 -35.25 -13.95 -19.53
C ILE A 728 -35.16 -12.45 -19.85
N LYS A 729 -36.24 -11.71 -19.55
CA LYS A 729 -36.25 -10.25 -19.64
C LYS A 729 -36.34 -9.65 -18.26
N ILE A 730 -35.41 -8.74 -17.96
CA ILE A 730 -35.22 -8.09 -16.67
C ILE A 730 -35.17 -6.57 -16.93
N PRO A 731 -36.30 -5.87 -16.80
CA PRO A 731 -36.33 -4.43 -16.93
C PRO A 731 -35.60 -3.74 -15.79
N ASN A 732 -34.98 -2.61 -16.12
CA ASN A 732 -34.35 -1.78 -15.13
C ASN A 732 -35.39 -1.23 -14.15
N TYR A 733 -35.01 -1.07 -12.88
CA TYR A 733 -35.88 -0.48 -11.85
C TYR A 733 -36.45 0.88 -12.26
N GLY A 734 -35.68 1.63 -13.05
CA GLY A 734 -36.03 2.91 -13.63
C GLY A 734 -35.24 4.05 -12.99
N THR A 735 -35.92 5.18 -12.80
CA THR A 735 -35.33 6.36 -12.14
C THR A 735 -35.35 6.19 -10.63
N ILE A 736 -34.23 6.49 -9.98
CA ILE A 736 -34.08 6.44 -8.53
C ILE A 736 -35.05 7.44 -7.88
N PRO A 737 -35.85 7.03 -6.88
CA PRO A 737 -36.89 7.88 -6.30
C PRO A 737 -36.34 9.12 -5.60
N ASP A 738 -37.16 10.17 -5.54
CA ASP A 738 -36.82 11.40 -4.82
C ASP A 738 -36.55 11.11 -3.33
N GLY A 739 -35.49 11.74 -2.80
CA GLY A 739 -35.05 11.58 -1.40
C GLY A 739 -34.07 10.42 -1.17
N ALA A 740 -33.81 9.57 -2.17
CA ALA A 740 -32.75 8.57 -2.11
C ALA A 740 -31.40 9.13 -2.63
N GLN A 741 -30.29 8.52 -2.21
CA GLN A 741 -28.97 8.82 -2.77
C GLN A 741 -28.98 8.51 -4.27
N GLY A 742 -28.60 9.47 -5.11
CA GLY A 742 -28.66 9.32 -6.57
C GLY A 742 -30.00 9.65 -7.22
N ALA A 743 -30.97 10.20 -6.48
CA ALA A 743 -32.28 10.61 -6.99
C ALA A 743 -32.21 11.32 -8.36
N GLY A 744 -33.11 10.95 -9.27
CA GLY A 744 -33.16 11.47 -10.64
C GLY A 744 -32.27 10.75 -11.65
N ASN A 745 -31.29 9.95 -11.22
CA ASN A 745 -30.51 9.08 -12.12
C ASN A 745 -31.23 7.75 -12.38
N LYS A 746 -30.77 7.02 -13.41
CA LYS A 746 -31.17 5.63 -13.62
C LYS A 746 -30.48 4.73 -12.61
N ALA A 747 -31.15 3.66 -12.18
CA ALA A 747 -30.59 2.69 -11.25
C ALA A 747 -29.64 1.70 -11.94
N TRP A 748 -28.68 1.15 -11.19
CA TRP A 748 -27.96 -0.05 -11.55
C TRP A 748 -28.84 -1.30 -11.34
N THR A 749 -28.67 -2.30 -12.21
CA THR A 749 -29.16 -3.67 -11.99
C THR A 749 -27.95 -4.58 -11.84
N PHE A 750 -27.88 -5.31 -10.72
CA PHE A 750 -26.82 -6.27 -10.43
C PHE A 750 -27.43 -7.66 -10.33
N ILE A 751 -26.92 -8.59 -11.12
CA ILE A 751 -27.32 -10.01 -11.16
C ILE A 751 -26.05 -10.86 -11.22
N ASP A 752 -26.09 -12.03 -10.58
CA ASP A 752 -25.05 -13.03 -10.68
C ASP A 752 -25.64 -14.36 -11.17
N GLU A 753 -25.51 -15.47 -10.45
CA GLU A 753 -25.83 -16.80 -10.95
C GLU A 753 -27.34 -17.06 -11.18
N ILE A 754 -27.66 -17.61 -12.36
CA ILE A 754 -28.99 -18.08 -12.78
C ILE A 754 -29.05 -19.60 -12.59
N ILE A 755 -29.54 -20.01 -11.42
CA ILE A 755 -29.51 -21.41 -11.00
C ILE A 755 -30.73 -22.14 -11.59
N ILE A 756 -30.48 -23.13 -12.44
CA ILE A 756 -31.51 -23.91 -13.16
C ILE A 756 -31.55 -25.35 -12.63
N LYS A 757 -32.60 -25.70 -11.89
CA LYS A 757 -32.75 -27.00 -11.22
C LYS A 757 -33.68 -27.96 -11.96
#